data_AF-A0A964V961-F1
#
_entry.id   AF-A0A964V961-F1
#
_cell.length_a   1.000
_cell.length_b   1.000
_cell.length_c   1.000
_cell.angle_alpha   90.00
_cell.angle_beta   90.00
_cell.angle_gamma   90.00
#
_symmetry.space_group_name_H-M   'P 1'
#
loop_
_entity.id
_entity.type
_entity.pdbx_description
1 polymer ?
#
loop_
_entity_poly.entity_id
_entity_poly.type
_entity_poly.pdbx_seq_one_letter_code
_entity_poly.pdbx_strand_id
1 'polypeptide(L)'
;MIRKLFTVAGTLCLLAGFSALGFTFQEQPKVNLRANFRIQVFGVERLKQVNEMLIFLKNAGFTPASSEVFDELQDEKIAFLDGTISKGKEPGCLNPRWIHSVISWPEGIEPPFKEEKQVRLELVFPQPFPISKQREFYQLMQLEMKANGFQDGLGYSHQGFSRLTGNLPGISLNLIDNQSVPRALGSLPGGRKELGRVLRVLGEDFMVKPRPMPLVAMEELAKFPPTSREWLGKNGEGNNQVLWNLVLNPHPPSEQVVDQFKDAIPGVELEGHSGALLQIRSNAQGIQTLARHPAVLFVSQAENPPPSKTQFLPGDFQPLFTPGSTDLSFKFNFLQGVAPIAVLGADFTGWKTALPKDKYPVRFVDYLQPRSKDFLGTPFDETSANPSRDSLLAKGVADGCPGREIILVRVEPTASSMLDEIGEMARTGRFEFPSFIRGMEGSREGGKALDHSYQLLLEERKKLFEEFSDNEESEKRRKDFKVKMDSWQKDYRQLHEKIQRMLQFRETLLALKKARTFLLCFNPPEILPHRLDSPLGLFSDIANFKTTLWFIPPKPASRPGYWKGPVLDADSNSVLEFQPGGAQTAWENERLQIVLREGAKKELVPDQKRIRVRLRWREPVDSLVFAASGGKVTTPQASFNLVLLKKGDKLPFSRDDEFAPIGETGTVPFCIYHSKTLAVFEHWLDLQLPGEGKYYLSILGQDKGGEFHGSLLRQRQTEIYPEVFLDNQDLALQGLGSK
;
A
#
# COMPACT_ATOMS: atom_id res chain seq x y z
N MET A 1 -15.52 80.06 -20.14
CA MET A 1 -16.12 79.93 -18.80
C MET A 1 -16.59 78.50 -18.50
N ILE A 2 -15.83 77.48 -18.92
CA ILE A 2 -16.06 76.05 -18.64
C ILE A 2 -14.67 75.41 -18.51
N ARG A 3 -14.08 75.44 -17.30
CA ARG A 3 -12.88 74.62 -16.97
C ARG A 3 -12.51 74.59 -15.46
N LYS A 4 -13.44 74.88 -14.54
CA LYS A 4 -13.18 74.85 -13.08
C LYS A 4 -14.19 74.05 -12.25
N LEU A 5 -14.94 73.12 -12.84
CA LEU A 5 -15.99 72.37 -12.13
C LEU A 5 -15.78 70.84 -12.06
N PHE A 6 -14.66 70.29 -12.54
CA PHE A 6 -14.45 68.83 -12.59
C PHE A 6 -13.34 68.28 -11.68
N THR A 7 -12.72 69.09 -10.82
CA THR A 7 -11.57 68.63 -10.01
C THR A 7 -11.87 68.46 -8.51
N VAL A 8 -13.12 68.67 -8.07
CA VAL A 8 -13.47 68.56 -6.63
C VAL A 8 -14.43 67.39 -6.34
N ALA A 9 -15.11 66.82 -7.34
CA ALA A 9 -16.02 65.68 -7.14
C ALA A 9 -15.33 64.30 -7.24
N GLY A 10 -14.12 64.21 -7.81
CA GLY A 10 -13.42 62.93 -8.02
C GLY A 10 -12.63 62.40 -6.81
N THR A 11 -12.27 63.27 -5.87
CA THR A 11 -11.36 62.90 -4.76
C THR A 11 -12.09 62.53 -3.47
N LEU A 12 -13.38 62.93 -3.32
CA LEU A 12 -14.17 62.55 -2.14
C LEU A 12 -14.85 61.17 -2.27
N CYS A 13 -15.09 60.66 -3.48
CA CYS A 13 -15.67 59.33 -3.68
C CYS A 13 -14.65 58.17 -3.58
N LEU A 14 -13.34 58.44 -3.64
CA LEU A 14 -12.30 57.42 -3.48
C LEU A 14 -11.92 57.13 -2.02
N LEU A 15 -12.29 58.01 -1.08
CA LEU A 15 -12.02 57.80 0.35
C LEU A 15 -13.24 57.25 1.13
N ALA A 16 -14.45 57.32 0.60
CA ALA A 16 -15.65 56.76 1.23
C ALA A 16 -15.99 55.32 0.75
N GLY A 17 -15.37 54.84 -0.33
CA GLY A 17 -15.63 53.50 -0.90
C GLY A 17 -14.82 52.36 -0.27
N PHE A 18 -13.79 52.65 0.53
CA PHE A 18 -12.95 51.62 1.17
C PHE A 18 -13.47 51.14 2.54
N SER A 19 -14.47 51.83 3.12
CA SER A 19 -15.04 51.45 4.42
C SER A 19 -16.18 50.42 4.32
N ALA A 20 -16.60 50.03 3.11
CA ALA A 20 -17.73 49.12 2.88
C ALA A 20 -17.32 47.67 2.54
N LEU A 21 -16.02 47.40 2.38
CA LEU A 21 -15.50 46.03 2.44
C LEU A 21 -15.06 45.82 3.88
N GLY A 22 -15.88 45.12 4.66
CA GLY A 22 -15.56 44.68 6.02
C GLY A 22 -14.38 43.71 6.05
N PHE A 23 -13.21 44.14 5.60
CA PHE A 23 -11.94 43.62 6.07
C PHE A 23 -11.78 44.17 7.48
N THR A 24 -12.36 43.47 8.45
CA THR A 24 -11.78 43.46 9.78
C THR A 24 -10.31 43.10 9.58
N PHE A 25 -9.41 44.07 9.81
CA PHE A 25 -7.99 43.79 9.98
C PHE A 25 -7.91 42.85 11.18
N GLN A 26 -7.92 41.55 10.91
CA GLN A 26 -7.75 40.54 11.94
C GLN A 26 -6.33 40.78 12.47
N GLU A 27 -6.20 41.34 13.68
CA GLU A 27 -4.91 41.51 14.33
C GLU A 27 -4.17 40.17 14.23
N GLN A 28 -2.96 40.21 13.66
CA GLN A 28 -2.19 38.98 13.57
C GLN A 28 -1.94 38.47 14.99
N PRO A 29 -2.16 37.17 15.25
CA PRO A 29 -2.00 36.62 16.59
C PRO A 29 -0.60 36.94 17.11
N LYS A 30 -0.52 37.38 18.37
CA LYS A 30 0.75 37.60 19.05
C LYS A 30 1.29 36.28 19.57
N VAL A 31 2.60 36.21 19.73
CA VAL A 31 3.31 35.10 20.36
C VAL A 31 4.22 35.64 21.44
N ASN A 32 4.40 34.86 22.51
CA ASN A 32 5.46 35.10 23.47
C ASN A 32 6.80 34.80 22.79
N LEU A 33 7.83 35.57 23.11
CA LEU A 33 9.17 35.45 22.53
C LEU A 33 10.24 35.68 23.60
N ARG A 34 11.23 34.78 23.63
CA ARG A 34 12.49 34.91 24.36
C ARG A 34 13.62 35.14 23.36
N ALA A 35 14.28 36.29 23.42
CA ALA A 35 15.45 36.60 22.63
C ALA A 35 16.72 36.28 23.43
N ASN A 36 17.46 35.26 23.01
CA ASN A 36 18.74 34.90 23.60
C ASN A 36 19.84 35.74 22.93
N PHE A 37 20.58 36.48 23.73
CA PHE A 37 21.58 37.43 23.26
C PHE A 37 22.93 37.25 23.96
N ARG A 38 23.98 37.73 23.30
CA ARG A 38 25.35 37.65 23.80
C ARG A 38 26.07 38.98 23.57
N ILE A 39 26.33 39.68 24.67
CA ILE A 39 27.11 40.93 24.69
C ILE A 39 28.29 40.67 25.64
N GLN A 40 29.50 40.52 25.10
CA GLN A 40 30.71 40.15 25.86
C GLN A 40 31.60 41.36 26.21
N VAL A 41 31.04 42.56 26.17
CA VAL A 41 31.74 43.81 26.51
C VAL A 41 31.29 44.29 27.90
N PHE A 42 32.17 45.03 28.57
CA PHE A 42 31.99 45.50 29.95
C PHE A 42 31.78 47.02 30.00
N GLY A 43 31.15 47.50 31.06
CA GLY A 43 31.02 48.94 31.35
C GLY A 43 30.16 49.70 30.33
N VAL A 44 30.57 50.93 29.99
CA VAL A 44 29.81 51.86 29.13
C VAL A 44 29.51 51.27 27.74
N GLU A 45 30.41 50.46 27.21
CA GLU A 45 30.24 49.81 25.91
C GLU A 45 29.14 48.74 25.94
N ARG A 46 28.92 48.08 27.08
CA ARG A 46 27.77 47.17 27.28
C ARG A 46 26.45 47.94 27.17
N LEU A 47 26.33 49.05 27.92
CA LEU A 47 25.12 49.88 27.94
C LEU A 47 24.76 50.38 26.54
N LYS A 48 25.78 50.79 25.76
CA LYS A 48 25.59 51.20 24.37
C LYS A 48 25.05 50.06 23.51
N GLN A 49 25.65 48.86 23.60
CA GLN A 49 25.21 47.71 22.80
C GLN A 49 23.83 47.20 23.22
N VAL A 50 23.50 47.23 24.52
CA VAL A 50 22.15 46.92 25.03
C VAL A 50 21.13 47.90 24.45
N ASN A 51 21.41 49.21 24.46
CA ASN A 51 20.51 50.21 23.88
C ASN A 51 20.32 50.00 22.37
N GLU A 52 21.40 49.76 21.62
CA GLU A 52 21.35 49.47 20.18
C GLU A 52 20.50 48.21 19.89
N MET A 53 20.65 47.16 20.70
CA MET A 53 19.87 45.92 20.61
C MET A 53 18.37 46.17 20.89
N LEU A 54 18.02 46.95 21.92
CA LEU A 54 16.63 47.25 22.23
C LEU A 54 15.96 48.09 21.14
N ILE A 55 16.66 49.06 20.56
CA ILE A 55 16.18 49.83 19.41
C ILE A 55 15.92 48.90 18.22
N PHE A 56 16.85 47.97 17.95
CA PHE A 56 16.68 46.98 16.89
C PHE A 56 15.44 46.10 17.11
N LEU A 57 15.26 45.56 18.32
CA LEU A 57 14.10 44.74 18.68
C LEU A 57 12.78 45.50 18.56
N LYS A 58 12.73 46.75 19.03
CA LYS A 58 11.54 47.62 18.91
C LYS A 58 11.17 47.85 17.44
N ASN A 59 12.16 48.07 16.57
CA ASN A 59 11.95 48.23 15.13
C ASN A 59 11.44 46.94 14.46
N ALA A 60 11.84 45.77 14.97
CA ALA A 60 11.31 44.48 14.54
C ALA A 60 9.86 44.22 15.01
N GLY A 61 9.33 45.05 15.93
CA GLY A 61 7.99 44.94 16.49
C GLY A 61 7.91 44.12 17.78
N PHE A 62 9.05 43.88 18.45
CA PHE A 62 9.10 43.23 19.76
C PHE A 62 8.67 44.19 20.87
N THR A 63 7.79 43.71 21.76
CA THR A 63 7.32 44.42 22.95
C THR A 63 7.82 43.67 24.18
N PRO A 64 8.76 44.23 24.96
CA PRO A 64 9.29 43.56 26.15
C PRO A 64 8.23 43.29 27.21
N ALA A 65 8.43 42.24 28.02
CA ALA A 65 7.53 41.90 29.11
C ALA A 65 7.67 42.84 30.33
N SER A 66 8.87 43.37 30.56
CA SER A 66 9.16 44.35 31.63
C SER A 66 9.19 45.77 31.07
N SER A 67 8.79 46.76 31.86
CA SER A 67 8.93 48.19 31.53
C SER A 67 10.34 48.74 31.84
N GLU A 68 11.13 48.05 32.66
CA GLU A 68 12.46 48.48 33.15
C GLU A 68 13.62 47.65 32.55
N VAL A 69 13.42 47.13 31.34
CA VAL A 69 14.33 46.20 30.67
C VAL A 69 15.76 46.73 30.52
N PHE A 70 15.93 48.04 30.31
CA PHE A 70 17.28 48.60 30.16
C PHE A 70 18.11 48.46 31.44
N ASP A 71 17.47 48.61 32.61
CA ASP A 71 18.13 48.52 33.91
C ASP A 71 18.39 47.06 34.30
N GLU A 72 17.47 46.15 33.98
CA GLU A 72 17.66 44.71 34.17
C GLU A 72 18.87 44.20 33.37
N LEU A 73 18.99 44.57 32.09
CA LEU A 73 20.03 44.07 31.18
C LEU A 73 21.43 44.67 31.45
N GLN A 74 21.56 45.57 32.44
CA GLN A 74 22.87 45.98 32.95
C GLN A 74 23.60 44.82 33.63
N ASP A 75 22.88 43.86 34.23
CA ASP A 75 23.47 42.66 34.80
C ASP A 75 24.09 41.79 33.69
N GLU A 76 25.36 41.45 33.88
CA GLU A 76 26.16 40.62 32.98
C GLU A 76 25.71 39.16 32.95
N LYS A 77 25.00 38.71 33.99
CA LYS A 77 24.49 37.34 34.10
C LYS A 77 23.25 37.11 33.26
N ILE A 78 22.55 38.16 32.85
CA ILE A 78 21.36 38.05 32.01
C ILE A 78 21.79 37.90 30.55
N ALA A 79 21.33 36.81 29.93
CA ALA A 79 21.63 36.45 28.54
C ALA A 79 20.36 36.24 27.69
N PHE A 80 19.19 36.62 28.21
CA PHE A 80 17.92 36.50 27.51
C PHE A 80 16.96 37.65 27.85
N LEU A 81 16.02 37.92 26.95
CA LEU A 81 14.98 38.93 27.11
C LEU A 81 13.62 38.37 26.69
N ASP A 82 12.62 38.45 27.58
CA ASP A 82 11.26 37.98 27.31
C ASP A 82 10.33 39.13 26.88
N GLY A 83 9.37 38.82 26.01
CA GLY A 83 8.38 39.77 25.50
C GLY A 83 7.41 39.12 24.52
N THR A 84 6.76 39.94 23.70
CA THR A 84 5.79 39.50 22.69
C THR A 84 6.09 40.10 21.32
N ILE A 85 5.70 39.39 20.26
CA ILE A 85 5.81 39.87 18.88
C ILE A 85 4.63 39.37 18.05
N SER A 86 4.32 40.06 16.94
CA SER A 86 3.40 39.52 15.93
C SER A 86 3.97 38.23 15.32
N LYS A 87 3.12 37.21 15.19
CA LYS A 87 3.48 35.94 14.55
C LYS A 87 4.11 36.15 13.16
N GLY A 88 5.15 35.38 12.87
CA GLY A 88 5.87 35.43 11.59
C GLY A 88 6.93 36.53 11.50
N LYS A 89 6.95 37.48 12.44
CA LYS A 89 8.01 38.49 12.54
C LYS A 89 9.18 38.06 13.43
N GLU A 90 9.14 36.85 14.00
CA GLU A 90 10.22 36.33 14.86
C GLU A 90 11.61 36.33 14.17
N PRO A 91 11.75 35.95 12.88
CA PRO A 91 13.03 36.04 12.18
C PRO A 91 13.60 37.47 12.12
N GLY A 92 12.74 38.49 12.16
CA GLY A 92 13.16 39.90 12.18
C GLY A 92 13.88 40.31 13.48
N CYS A 93 13.72 39.54 14.55
CA CYS A 93 14.45 39.74 15.81
C CYS A 93 15.86 39.14 15.79
N LEU A 94 16.23 38.36 14.77
CA LEU A 94 17.58 37.81 14.68
C LEU A 94 18.57 38.87 14.22
N ASN A 95 19.64 39.01 14.99
CA ASN A 95 20.79 39.80 14.63
C ASN A 95 22.03 39.06 15.09
N PRO A 96 22.77 38.38 14.20
CA PRO A 96 23.92 37.56 14.60
C PRO A 96 24.98 38.29 15.43
N ARG A 97 24.99 39.64 15.43
CA ARG A 97 25.87 40.44 16.30
C ARG A 97 25.48 40.40 17.77
N TRP A 98 24.19 40.32 18.08
CA TRP A 98 23.66 40.40 19.45
C TRP A 98 22.74 39.23 19.78
N ILE A 99 21.75 38.98 18.93
CA ILE A 99 20.67 38.00 19.12
C ILE A 99 20.90 36.83 18.18
N HIS A 100 21.44 35.75 18.72
CA HIS A 100 21.76 34.54 17.97
C HIS A 100 20.62 33.52 17.96
N SER A 101 19.64 33.64 18.86
CA SER A 101 18.53 32.71 18.95
C SER A 101 17.28 33.40 19.48
N VAL A 102 16.13 33.07 18.91
CA VAL A 102 14.82 33.51 19.41
C VAL A 102 13.92 32.29 19.58
N ILE A 103 13.27 32.19 20.74
CA ILE A 103 12.36 31.09 21.07
C ILE A 103 10.97 31.67 21.26
N SER A 104 10.01 31.25 20.46
CA SER A 104 8.63 31.74 20.51
C SER A 104 7.63 30.64 20.87
N TRP A 105 6.57 30.96 21.60
CA TRP A 105 5.47 30.05 21.94
C TRP A 105 4.12 30.79 21.96
N PRO A 106 2.98 30.09 21.85
CA PRO A 106 1.67 30.74 21.81
C PRO A 106 1.40 31.57 23.07
N GLU A 107 0.71 32.70 22.88
CA GLU A 107 0.25 33.55 23.99
C GLU A 107 -0.77 32.79 24.85
N GLY A 108 -0.72 32.97 26.18
CA GLY A 108 -1.57 32.26 27.13
C GLY A 108 -1.07 30.87 27.57
N ILE A 109 0.04 30.37 27.01
CA ILE A 109 0.71 29.13 27.46
C ILE A 109 1.90 29.49 28.36
N GLU A 110 2.11 28.71 29.43
CA GLU A 110 3.27 28.87 30.29
C GLU A 110 4.60 28.67 29.53
N PRO A 111 5.69 29.34 29.93
CA PRO A 111 6.98 29.20 29.28
C PRO A 111 7.44 27.72 29.25
N PRO A 112 7.71 27.16 28.06
CA PRO A 112 7.94 25.72 27.89
C PRO A 112 9.24 25.22 28.55
N PHE A 113 10.09 26.11 29.07
CA PHE A 113 11.40 25.81 29.65
C PHE A 113 11.34 25.17 31.05
N LYS A 114 10.17 25.17 31.69
CA LYS A 114 10.02 24.76 33.10
C LYS A 114 9.49 23.32 33.27
N GLU A 115 9.04 22.69 32.19
CA GLU A 115 8.39 21.39 32.24
C GLU A 115 9.21 20.32 31.51
N GLU A 116 9.18 19.09 32.03
CA GLU A 116 9.66 17.91 31.30
C GLU A 116 8.68 17.48 30.19
N LYS A 117 7.50 18.11 30.12
CA LYS A 117 6.50 17.83 29.09
C LYS A 117 7.12 18.02 27.71
N GLN A 118 6.84 17.06 26.85
CA GLN A 118 7.27 17.11 25.46
C GLN A 118 6.50 18.23 24.74
N VAL A 119 7.23 19.07 24.02
CA VAL A 119 6.68 20.15 23.21
C VAL A 119 7.05 19.93 21.75
N ARG A 120 6.12 20.23 20.84
CA ARG A 120 6.39 20.24 19.41
C ARG A 120 7.18 21.50 19.07
N LEU A 121 8.28 21.37 18.35
CA LEU A 121 9.14 22.49 17.95
C LEU A 121 9.38 22.52 16.44
N GLU A 122 9.52 23.73 15.91
CA GLU A 122 10.05 24.04 14.58
C GLU A 122 11.33 24.89 14.77
N LEU A 123 12.48 24.30 14.46
CA LEU A 123 13.77 24.97 14.43
C LEU A 123 14.07 25.41 13.00
N VAL A 124 14.25 26.71 12.79
CA VAL A 124 14.61 27.31 11.51
C VAL A 124 15.97 27.97 11.64
N PHE A 125 16.86 27.68 10.70
CA PHE A 125 18.19 28.27 10.62
C PHE A 125 18.43 28.80 9.20
N PRO A 126 19.31 29.79 9.02
CA PRO A 126 19.68 30.27 7.69
C PRO A 126 20.43 29.18 6.92
N GLN A 127 20.53 29.38 5.60
CA GLN A 127 21.31 28.54 4.69
C GLN A 127 22.63 29.23 4.30
N PRO A 128 23.60 29.39 5.21
CA PRO A 128 24.88 30.00 4.85
C PRO A 128 25.80 29.04 4.09
N PHE A 129 25.45 27.74 4.03
CA PHE A 129 26.28 26.70 3.43
C PHE A 129 25.76 26.26 2.05
N PRO A 130 26.63 25.77 1.16
CA PRO A 130 26.20 24.99 0.01
C PRO A 130 25.33 23.80 0.44
N ILE A 131 24.38 23.38 -0.40
CA ILE A 131 23.35 22.40 -0.05
C ILE A 131 23.90 21.09 0.54
N SER A 132 25.05 20.61 0.07
CA SER A 132 25.70 19.40 0.59
C SER A 132 26.18 19.56 2.04
N LYS A 133 26.81 20.69 2.36
CA LYS A 133 27.25 21.00 3.73
C LYS A 133 26.07 21.38 4.63
N GLN A 134 25.04 22.00 4.07
CA GLN A 134 23.80 22.28 4.78
C GLN A 134 23.11 20.98 5.22
N ARG A 135 23.10 19.95 4.35
CA ARG A 135 22.62 18.60 4.66
C ARG A 135 23.43 17.94 5.77
N GLU A 136 24.76 17.99 5.68
CA GLU A 136 25.65 17.46 6.73
C GLU A 136 25.39 18.13 8.09
N PHE A 137 25.29 19.46 8.10
CA PHE A 137 24.90 20.23 9.29
C PHE A 137 23.55 19.76 9.85
N TYR A 138 22.56 19.61 8.97
CA TYR A 138 21.22 19.17 9.34
C TYR A 138 21.21 17.77 9.97
N GLN A 139 21.98 16.83 9.42
CA GLN A 139 22.12 15.47 9.97
C GLN A 139 22.83 15.47 11.33
N LEU A 140 23.89 16.27 11.49
CA LEU A 140 24.58 16.45 12.77
C LEU A 140 23.64 17.07 13.81
N MET A 141 22.86 18.08 13.41
CA MET A 141 21.83 18.67 14.26
C MET A 141 20.80 17.62 14.70
N GLN A 142 20.27 16.80 13.79
CA GLN A 142 19.36 15.72 14.16
C GLN A 142 19.98 14.75 15.17
N LEU A 143 21.26 14.39 15.01
CA LEU A 143 21.98 13.49 15.91
C LEU A 143 22.14 14.09 17.31
N GLU A 144 22.61 15.33 17.41
CA GLU A 144 22.77 16.04 18.68
C GLU A 144 21.42 16.28 19.36
N MET A 145 20.40 16.63 18.59
CA MET A 145 19.05 16.80 19.11
C MET A 145 18.50 15.49 19.67
N LYS A 146 18.68 14.36 18.96
CA LYS A 146 18.24 13.03 19.43
C LYS A 146 18.87 12.63 20.76
N ALA A 147 20.14 12.97 20.97
CA ALA A 147 20.83 12.73 22.24
C ALA A 147 20.15 13.47 23.43
N ASN A 148 19.40 14.54 23.15
CA ASN A 148 18.66 15.33 24.14
C ASN A 148 17.16 14.99 24.22
N GLY A 149 16.75 13.83 23.67
CA GLY A 149 15.37 13.35 23.70
C GLY A 149 14.49 13.86 22.55
N PHE A 150 15.09 14.42 21.50
CA PHE A 150 14.34 14.87 20.31
C PHE A 150 13.75 13.69 19.54
N GLN A 151 12.47 13.81 19.19
CA GLN A 151 11.77 12.90 18.30
C GLN A 151 11.45 13.63 17.00
N ASP A 152 12.14 13.27 15.92
CA ASP A 152 11.97 13.94 14.63
C ASP A 152 10.54 13.78 14.11
N GLY A 153 9.99 14.87 13.57
CA GLY A 153 8.74 14.88 12.85
C GLY A 153 8.87 14.13 11.54
N LEU A 154 7.77 13.57 11.06
CA LEU A 154 7.71 12.98 9.73
C LEU A 154 6.88 13.86 8.80
N GLY A 155 7.30 13.95 7.54
CA GLY A 155 6.48 14.53 6.48
C GLY A 155 6.35 16.06 6.50
N TYR A 156 7.31 16.80 7.03
CA TYR A 156 7.38 18.27 6.84
C TYR A 156 8.44 18.61 5.80
N SER A 157 8.31 19.74 5.10
CA SER A 157 9.37 20.22 4.21
C SER A 157 10.56 20.72 5.02
N HIS A 158 11.74 20.16 4.76
CA HIS A 158 13.01 20.62 5.33
C HIS A 158 13.50 21.95 4.71
N GLN A 159 12.84 22.43 3.64
CA GLN A 159 13.14 23.66 2.91
C GLN A 159 14.62 23.78 2.50
N GLY A 160 15.25 22.72 1.98
CA GLY A 160 16.69 22.73 1.69
C GLY A 160 17.56 22.62 2.94
N PHE A 161 17.15 21.74 3.87
CA PHE A 161 17.87 21.43 5.11
C PHE A 161 18.06 22.65 6.03
N SER A 162 17.11 23.58 6.04
CA SER A 162 17.13 24.79 6.90
C SER A 162 16.05 24.80 7.96
N ARG A 163 15.27 23.74 8.01
CA ARG A 163 14.14 23.57 8.92
C ARG A 163 14.14 22.16 9.48
N LEU A 164 14.05 22.05 10.80
CA LEU A 164 13.95 20.81 11.56
C LEU A 164 12.71 20.89 12.46
N THR A 165 11.81 19.92 12.39
CA THR A 165 10.55 19.92 13.16
C THR A 165 10.40 18.61 13.91
N GLY A 166 10.14 18.62 15.22
CA GLY A 166 10.07 17.42 16.05
C GLY A 166 9.49 17.68 17.44
N ASN A 167 9.43 16.66 18.29
CA ASN A 167 9.15 16.85 19.72
C ASN A 167 10.45 16.93 20.50
N LEU A 168 10.46 17.69 21.58
CA LEU A 168 11.58 17.72 22.54
C LEU A 168 11.01 17.99 23.94
N PRO A 169 11.62 17.45 25.01
CA PRO A 169 11.32 17.91 26.36
C PRO A 169 11.52 19.42 26.47
N GLY A 170 10.55 20.14 27.05
CA GLY A 170 10.62 21.59 27.23
C GLY A 170 11.90 22.07 27.95
N ILE A 171 12.32 21.34 28.99
CA ILE A 171 13.57 21.57 29.73
C ILE A 171 14.83 21.52 28.85
N SER A 172 14.79 20.76 27.75
CA SER A 172 15.91 20.59 26.81
C SER A 172 16.03 21.71 25.78
N LEU A 173 15.07 22.65 25.70
CA LEU A 173 15.11 23.75 24.73
C LEU A 173 16.38 24.63 24.88
N ASN A 174 16.84 24.84 26.11
CA ASN A 174 18.06 25.60 26.38
C ASN A 174 19.34 24.85 25.94
N LEU A 175 19.30 23.52 25.83
CA LEU A 175 20.43 22.71 25.38
C LEU A 175 20.69 22.86 23.88
N ILE A 176 19.68 23.32 23.12
CA ILE A 176 19.83 23.57 21.67
C ILE A 176 20.91 24.63 21.46
N ASP A 177 20.79 25.74 22.17
CA ASP A 177 21.69 26.90 22.05
C ASP A 177 23.06 26.66 22.69
N ASN A 178 23.08 25.98 23.84
CA ASN A 178 24.29 25.81 24.63
C ASN A 178 25.13 24.59 24.25
N GLN A 179 24.54 23.59 23.59
CA GLN A 179 25.22 22.32 23.30
C GLN A 179 25.01 21.85 21.86
N SER A 180 23.77 21.67 21.43
CA SER A 180 23.46 20.96 20.17
C SER A 180 24.00 21.71 18.95
N VAL A 181 23.69 23.01 18.82
CA VAL A 181 24.14 23.85 17.70
C VAL A 181 25.66 24.04 17.69
N PRO A 182 26.31 24.40 18.83
CA PRO A 182 27.77 24.50 18.88
C PRO A 182 28.50 23.21 18.49
N ARG A 183 28.01 22.03 18.93
CA ARG A 183 28.62 20.74 18.60
C ARG A 183 28.44 20.40 17.12
N ALA A 184 27.24 20.54 16.59
CA ALA A 184 26.98 20.29 15.17
C ALA A 184 27.82 21.21 14.26
N LEU A 185 27.94 22.50 14.61
CA LEU A 185 28.80 23.44 13.87
C LEU A 185 30.29 23.13 14.03
N GLY A 186 30.73 22.74 15.22
CA GLY A 186 32.12 22.40 15.52
C GLY A 186 32.62 21.15 14.81
N SER A 187 31.71 20.22 14.51
CA SER A 187 32.00 19.02 13.72
C SER A 187 32.18 19.28 12.23
N LEU A 188 31.80 20.46 11.71
CA LEU A 188 31.96 20.82 10.31
C LEU A 188 33.33 21.48 10.03
N PRO A 189 34.06 21.08 8.97
CA PRO A 189 35.31 21.73 8.57
C PRO A 189 35.09 23.21 8.21
N GLY A 190 35.67 24.11 9.01
CA GLY A 190 35.52 25.56 8.84
C GLY A 190 34.18 26.14 9.36
N GLY A 191 33.50 25.41 10.25
CA GLY A 191 32.24 25.85 10.84
C GLY A 191 32.33 27.23 11.51
N ARG A 192 31.32 28.07 11.26
CA ARG A 192 31.14 29.31 12.02
C ARG A 192 30.83 28.96 13.48
N LYS A 193 31.31 29.75 14.42
CA LYS A 193 30.97 29.58 15.85
C LYS A 193 29.50 29.91 16.15
N GLU A 194 28.86 30.70 15.28
CA GLU A 194 27.52 31.24 15.55
C GLU A 194 26.65 31.21 14.28
N LEU A 195 25.41 30.77 14.47
CA LEU A 195 24.37 30.66 13.45
C LEU A 195 23.06 31.17 14.05
N GLY A 196 22.50 32.25 13.50
CA GLY A 196 21.19 32.77 13.93
C GLY A 196 20.10 31.70 13.77
N ARG A 197 19.11 31.60 14.66
CA ARG A 197 18.04 30.59 14.55
C ARG A 197 16.76 30.98 15.26
N VAL A 198 15.63 30.51 14.71
CA VAL A 198 14.30 30.68 15.29
C VAL A 198 13.82 29.33 15.77
N LEU A 199 13.42 29.25 17.04
CA LEU A 199 12.75 28.09 17.62
C LEU A 199 11.30 28.45 17.87
N ARG A 200 10.37 27.79 17.18
CA ARG A 200 8.94 27.97 17.42
C ARG A 200 8.39 26.76 18.13
N VAL A 201 7.80 26.95 19.31
CA VAL A 201 7.03 25.91 19.99
C VAL A 201 5.60 25.95 19.46
N LEU A 202 5.14 24.80 18.97
CA LEU A 202 3.79 24.58 18.43
C LEU A 202 2.89 23.99 19.52
N GLY A 203 1.57 24.15 19.38
CA GLY A 203 0.58 23.64 20.34
C GLY A 203 0.51 22.10 20.43
N GLU A 204 -0.17 21.59 21.46
CA GLU A 204 -0.24 20.15 21.79
C GLU A 204 -0.87 19.26 20.71
N ASP A 205 -1.68 19.82 19.81
CA ASP A 205 -2.36 19.09 18.74
C ASP A 205 -1.40 18.46 17.71
N PHE A 206 -0.11 18.82 17.76
CA PHE A 206 0.90 18.47 16.75
C PHE A 206 2.00 17.53 17.23
N MET A 207 1.82 16.88 18.39
CA MET A 207 2.82 15.97 18.95
C MET A 207 3.09 14.78 18.03
N VAL A 208 4.37 14.53 17.72
CA VAL A 208 4.81 13.26 17.11
C VAL A 208 4.45 12.13 18.06
N LYS A 209 3.63 11.19 17.63
CA LYS A 209 3.42 9.97 18.40
C LYS A 209 4.71 9.16 18.35
N PRO A 210 5.23 8.65 19.47
CA PRO A 210 6.42 7.81 19.47
C PRO A 210 6.18 6.63 18.53
N ARG A 211 7.21 6.30 17.73
CA ARG A 211 7.16 5.16 16.83
C ARG A 211 6.82 3.91 17.65
N PRO A 212 5.77 3.16 17.32
CA PRO A 212 5.59 1.85 17.92
C PRO A 212 6.87 1.06 17.61
N MET A 213 7.60 0.62 18.65
CA MET A 213 8.72 -0.27 18.41
C MET A 213 8.21 -1.47 17.62
N PRO A 214 8.94 -1.91 16.58
CA PRO A 214 8.66 -3.19 15.96
C PRO A 214 8.47 -4.22 17.06
N LEU A 215 7.28 -4.78 17.18
CA LEU A 215 7.12 -6.02 17.91
C LEU A 215 8.09 -6.99 17.22
N VAL A 216 9.17 -7.34 17.93
CA VAL A 216 10.04 -8.45 17.52
C VAL A 216 9.12 -9.66 17.52
N ALA A 217 8.54 -9.94 16.35
CA ALA A 217 7.72 -11.10 16.18
C ALA A 217 8.60 -12.29 16.57
N MET A 218 8.06 -13.22 17.37
CA MET A 218 8.68 -14.55 17.48
C MET A 218 9.04 -15.01 16.06
N GLU A 219 10.21 -15.60 15.85
CA GLU A 219 10.71 -15.97 14.50
C GLU A 219 9.65 -16.68 13.64
N GLU A 220 8.77 -17.43 14.29
CA GLU A 220 7.64 -18.15 13.70
C GLU A 220 6.56 -17.24 13.07
N LEU A 221 6.29 -16.07 13.68
CA LEU A 221 5.33 -15.08 13.18
C LEU A 221 5.97 -14.09 12.20
N ALA A 222 7.30 -14.09 12.07
CA ALA A 222 8.03 -13.18 11.19
C ALA A 222 7.68 -13.39 9.71
N LYS A 223 7.21 -14.58 9.31
CA LYS A 223 6.79 -14.90 7.93
C LYS A 223 5.36 -14.45 7.59
N PHE A 224 4.59 -14.02 8.60
CA PHE A 224 3.19 -13.60 8.43
C PHE A 224 3.08 -12.06 8.43
N PRO A 225 2.24 -11.47 7.56
CA PRO A 225 1.92 -10.05 7.62
C PRO A 225 1.03 -9.73 8.85
N PRO A 226 0.93 -8.45 9.26
CA PRO A 226 0.21 -8.03 10.47
C PRO A 226 -1.22 -8.57 10.58
N THR A 227 -1.95 -8.63 9.46
CA THR A 227 -3.34 -9.09 9.40
C THR A 227 -3.49 -10.58 9.64
N SER A 228 -2.58 -11.36 9.06
CA SER A 228 -2.50 -12.80 9.29
C SER A 228 -2.15 -13.08 10.75
N ARG A 229 -1.27 -12.29 11.37
CA ARG A 229 -0.97 -12.40 12.81
C ARG A 229 -2.19 -12.07 13.67
N GLU A 230 -2.90 -10.99 13.36
CA GLU A 230 -4.14 -10.61 14.06
C GLU A 230 -5.19 -11.73 13.97
N TRP A 231 -5.36 -12.31 12.77
CA TRP A 231 -6.29 -13.42 12.57
C TRP A 231 -5.87 -14.67 13.35
N LEU A 232 -4.58 -15.02 13.33
CA LEU A 232 -4.04 -16.15 14.09
C LEU A 232 -4.20 -15.94 15.60
N GLY A 233 -4.02 -14.72 16.09
CA GLY A 233 -4.26 -14.38 17.50
C GLY A 233 -5.74 -14.52 17.90
N LYS A 234 -6.67 -14.20 17.00
CA LYS A 234 -8.12 -14.31 17.25
C LYS A 234 -8.68 -15.72 17.05
N ASN A 235 -8.09 -16.51 16.16
CA ASN A 235 -8.63 -17.81 15.70
C ASN A 235 -7.69 -18.99 15.97
N GLY A 236 -6.72 -18.84 16.88
CA GLY A 236 -5.65 -19.82 17.14
C GLY A 236 -6.14 -21.23 17.48
N GLU A 237 -7.35 -21.36 18.04
CA GLU A 237 -7.98 -22.63 18.43
C GLU A 237 -9.13 -23.05 17.50
N GLY A 238 -9.44 -22.26 16.47
CA GLY A 238 -10.56 -22.51 15.57
C GLY A 238 -10.23 -23.55 14.49
N ASN A 239 -11.18 -24.46 14.23
CA ASN A 239 -11.12 -25.39 13.08
C ASN A 239 -11.54 -24.74 11.75
N ASN A 240 -11.74 -23.42 11.72
CA ASN A 240 -12.11 -22.70 10.51
C ASN A 240 -10.95 -22.72 9.52
N GLN A 241 -11.16 -23.42 8.41
CA GLN A 241 -10.21 -23.45 7.31
C GLN A 241 -10.37 -22.19 6.45
N VAL A 242 -9.26 -21.51 6.21
CA VAL A 242 -9.16 -20.33 5.33
C VAL A 242 -8.14 -20.62 4.23
N LEU A 243 -8.26 -19.96 3.09
CA LEU A 243 -7.30 -20.04 2.00
C LEU A 243 -6.06 -19.18 2.30
N TRP A 244 -4.90 -19.77 2.17
CA TRP A 244 -3.58 -19.18 2.41
C TRP A 244 -2.72 -19.26 1.16
N ASN A 245 -1.89 -18.25 0.98
CA ASN A 245 -0.82 -18.18 0.00
C ASN A 245 0.51 -18.43 0.71
N LEU A 246 1.19 -19.53 0.36
CA LEU A 246 2.53 -19.86 0.85
C LEU A 246 3.53 -19.70 -0.27
N VAL A 247 4.59 -18.94 -0.01
CA VAL A 247 5.70 -18.79 -0.95
C VAL A 247 6.86 -19.69 -0.52
N LEU A 248 7.37 -20.49 -1.45
CA LEU A 248 8.46 -21.44 -1.23
C LEU A 248 9.83 -20.96 -1.73
N ASN A 249 10.89 -21.59 -1.20
CA ASN A 249 12.29 -21.50 -1.59
C ASN A 249 12.87 -22.93 -1.67
N PRO A 250 13.50 -23.35 -2.79
CA PRO A 250 13.83 -22.60 -4.01
C PRO A 250 12.70 -22.53 -5.05
N HIS A 251 12.89 -21.67 -6.06
CA HIS A 251 12.01 -21.55 -7.24
C HIS A 251 12.65 -22.19 -8.49
N PRO A 252 11.95 -23.09 -9.22
CA PRO A 252 10.71 -23.75 -8.81
C PRO A 252 10.97 -24.83 -7.73
N PRO A 253 10.00 -25.12 -6.85
CA PRO A 253 10.12 -26.20 -5.88
C PRO A 253 10.15 -27.55 -6.61
N SER A 254 10.85 -28.54 -6.06
CA SER A 254 10.78 -29.91 -6.59
C SER A 254 9.41 -30.54 -6.28
N GLU A 255 8.97 -31.47 -7.11
CA GLU A 255 7.73 -32.22 -6.91
C GLU A 255 7.69 -32.89 -5.51
N GLN A 256 8.84 -33.41 -5.06
CA GLN A 256 9.01 -33.95 -3.72
C GLN A 256 8.69 -32.95 -2.59
N VAL A 257 9.07 -31.68 -2.75
CA VAL A 257 8.76 -30.64 -1.76
C VAL A 257 7.25 -30.35 -1.76
N VAL A 258 6.64 -30.29 -2.94
CA VAL A 258 5.18 -30.09 -3.06
C VAL A 258 4.42 -31.27 -2.44
N ASP A 259 4.86 -32.50 -2.69
CA ASP A 259 4.24 -33.71 -2.12
C ASP A 259 4.44 -33.81 -0.60
N GLN A 260 5.61 -33.42 -0.08
CA GLN A 260 5.82 -33.29 1.36
C GLN A 260 4.77 -32.37 2.00
N PHE A 261 4.40 -31.26 1.36
CA PHE A 261 3.36 -30.37 1.86
C PHE A 261 1.93 -30.95 1.76
N LYS A 262 1.67 -31.83 0.79
CA LYS A 262 0.39 -32.56 0.70
C LYS A 262 0.24 -33.56 1.86
N ASP A 263 1.33 -34.25 2.22
CA ASP A 263 1.30 -35.35 3.18
C ASP A 263 1.58 -34.92 4.63
N ALA A 264 2.24 -33.77 4.84
CA ALA A 264 2.81 -33.42 6.14
C ALA A 264 1.80 -33.06 7.24
N ILE A 265 0.57 -32.65 6.93
CA ILE A 265 -0.35 -32.12 7.95
C ILE A 265 -1.81 -32.52 7.69
N PRO A 266 -2.45 -33.30 8.60
CA PRO A 266 -3.87 -33.57 8.56
C PRO A 266 -4.71 -32.28 8.56
N GLY A 267 -5.66 -32.16 7.63
CA GLY A 267 -6.54 -31.00 7.53
C GLY A 267 -6.01 -29.82 6.69
N VAL A 268 -4.92 -30.06 5.95
CA VAL A 268 -4.39 -29.14 4.93
C VAL A 268 -4.83 -29.60 3.54
N GLU A 269 -5.40 -28.69 2.75
CA GLU A 269 -5.85 -28.98 1.39
C GLU A 269 -5.12 -28.06 0.39
N LEU A 270 -4.26 -28.62 -0.47
CA LEU A 270 -3.58 -27.87 -1.54
C LEU A 270 -4.55 -27.54 -2.68
N GLU A 271 -5.05 -26.32 -2.80
CA GLU A 271 -6.00 -25.93 -3.86
C GLU A 271 -5.35 -25.75 -5.24
N GLY A 272 -4.10 -25.28 -5.27
CA GLY A 272 -3.36 -25.05 -6.51
C GLY A 272 -1.92 -24.60 -6.25
N HIS A 273 -1.10 -24.57 -7.30
CA HIS A 273 0.24 -24.00 -7.24
C HIS A 273 0.58 -23.21 -8.50
N SER A 274 1.40 -22.17 -8.36
CA SER A 274 1.96 -21.37 -9.44
C SER A 274 3.45 -21.18 -9.17
N GLY A 275 4.31 -21.92 -9.87
CA GLY A 275 5.74 -21.98 -9.58
C GLY A 275 6.04 -22.21 -8.08
N ALA A 276 6.57 -21.20 -7.40
CA ALA A 276 6.88 -21.25 -5.96
C ALA A 276 5.74 -20.86 -5.01
N LEU A 277 4.59 -20.42 -5.53
CA LEU A 277 3.41 -20.12 -4.74
C LEU A 277 2.53 -21.38 -4.61
N LEU A 278 2.19 -21.75 -3.38
CA LEU A 278 1.16 -22.74 -3.07
C LEU A 278 -0.07 -22.05 -2.49
N GLN A 279 -1.24 -22.40 -3.01
CA GLN A 279 -2.53 -21.98 -2.46
C GLN A 279 -3.11 -23.13 -1.64
N ILE A 280 -3.27 -22.92 -0.35
CA ILE A 280 -3.55 -23.99 0.61
C ILE A 280 -4.70 -23.58 1.52
N ARG A 281 -5.70 -24.43 1.68
CA ARG A 281 -6.76 -24.29 2.68
C ARG A 281 -6.33 -24.97 3.97
N SER A 282 -6.25 -24.21 5.06
CA SER A 282 -5.78 -24.71 6.36
C SER A 282 -6.39 -23.92 7.53
N ASN A 283 -6.44 -24.56 8.69
CA ASN A 283 -6.78 -23.92 9.98
C ASN A 283 -5.54 -23.22 10.59
N ALA A 284 -5.72 -22.55 11.73
CA ALA A 284 -4.64 -21.79 12.38
C ALA A 284 -3.42 -22.66 12.76
N GLN A 285 -3.65 -23.84 13.32
CA GLN A 285 -2.56 -24.74 13.74
C GLN A 285 -1.79 -25.31 12.55
N GLY A 286 -2.50 -25.71 11.49
CA GLY A 286 -1.91 -26.24 10.27
C GLY A 286 -1.03 -25.21 9.58
N ILE A 287 -1.51 -23.98 9.40
CA ILE A 287 -0.71 -22.94 8.74
C ILE A 287 0.51 -22.51 9.54
N GLN A 288 0.43 -22.46 10.88
CA GLN A 288 1.58 -22.20 11.75
C GLN A 288 2.65 -23.29 11.60
N THR A 289 2.22 -24.56 11.52
CA THR A 289 3.12 -25.70 11.31
C THR A 289 3.79 -25.62 9.93
N LEU A 290 3.03 -25.28 8.87
CA LEU A 290 3.59 -25.07 7.53
C LEU A 290 4.62 -23.92 7.51
N ALA A 291 4.33 -22.82 8.19
CA ALA A 291 5.22 -21.66 8.23
C ALA A 291 6.58 -21.97 8.85
N ARG A 292 6.67 -22.94 9.77
CA ARG A 292 7.94 -23.40 10.35
C ARG A 292 8.83 -24.14 9.36
N HIS A 293 8.28 -24.62 8.24
CA HIS A 293 9.07 -25.35 7.25
C HIS A 293 10.17 -24.44 6.66
N PRO A 294 11.44 -24.90 6.58
CA PRO A 294 12.56 -24.07 6.10
C PRO A 294 12.40 -23.58 4.65
N ALA A 295 11.64 -24.30 3.83
CA ALA A 295 11.33 -23.89 2.47
C ALA A 295 10.32 -22.75 2.40
N VAL A 296 9.52 -22.48 3.44
CA VAL A 296 8.52 -21.39 3.40
C VAL A 296 9.21 -20.05 3.66
N LEU A 297 9.08 -19.12 2.73
CA LEU A 297 9.58 -17.74 2.84
C LEU A 297 8.55 -16.82 3.47
N PHE A 298 7.31 -16.88 2.98
CA PHE A 298 6.26 -15.94 3.31
C PHE A 298 4.90 -16.65 3.32
N VAL A 299 4.02 -16.24 4.22
CA VAL A 299 2.68 -16.78 4.35
C VAL A 299 1.69 -15.64 4.52
N SER A 300 0.67 -15.58 3.66
CA SER A 300 -0.40 -14.60 3.76
C SER A 300 -1.76 -15.25 3.57
N GLN A 301 -2.80 -14.62 4.10
CA GLN A 301 -4.16 -15.01 3.73
C GLN A 301 -4.40 -14.64 2.28
N ALA A 302 -5.07 -15.52 1.52
CA ALA A 302 -5.49 -15.17 0.18
C ALA A 302 -6.44 -13.97 0.24
N GLU A 303 -6.27 -13.04 -0.68
CA GLU A 303 -7.15 -11.88 -0.78
C GLU A 303 -8.58 -12.34 -1.11
N ASN A 304 -9.57 -11.69 -0.51
CA ASN A 304 -10.93 -11.80 -0.98
C ASN A 304 -11.02 -11.11 -2.35
N PRO A 305 -11.66 -11.71 -3.35
CA PRO A 305 -11.87 -11.05 -4.63
C PRO A 305 -12.64 -9.75 -4.42
N PRO A 306 -12.37 -8.72 -5.23
CA PRO A 306 -13.19 -7.53 -5.17
C PRO A 306 -14.65 -7.87 -5.52
N PRO A 307 -15.67 -7.40 -4.77
CA PRO A 307 -17.06 -7.55 -5.13
C PRO A 307 -17.31 -7.15 -6.58
N SER A 308 -17.97 -8.03 -7.31
CA SER A 308 -18.30 -7.89 -8.74
C SER A 308 -19.24 -6.72 -9.06
N LYS A 309 -19.79 -6.04 -8.05
CA LYS A 309 -20.75 -4.92 -8.18
C LYS A 309 -20.09 -3.55 -8.29
N THR A 310 -19.00 -3.41 -9.03
CA THR A 310 -18.51 -2.07 -9.37
C THR A 310 -19.32 -1.54 -10.57
N GLN A 311 -20.13 -0.49 -10.37
CA GLN A 311 -20.83 0.21 -11.46
C GLN A 311 -19.80 0.96 -12.32
N PHE A 312 -19.92 0.85 -13.64
CA PHE A 312 -19.07 1.58 -14.60
C PHE A 312 -19.83 2.72 -15.28
N LEU A 313 -19.10 3.78 -15.63
CA LEU A 313 -19.59 4.86 -16.48
C LEU A 313 -19.42 4.48 -17.97
N PRO A 314 -20.35 4.88 -18.86
CA PRO A 314 -20.21 4.67 -20.30
C PRO A 314 -18.98 5.44 -20.83
N GLY A 315 -17.89 4.74 -21.17
CA GLY A 315 -16.67 5.35 -21.74
C GLY A 315 -15.37 4.62 -21.43
N ASP A 316 -15.30 3.87 -20.32
CA ASP A 316 -14.06 3.24 -19.84
C ASP A 316 -13.47 2.17 -20.77
N PHE A 317 -14.30 1.60 -21.66
CA PHE A 317 -13.91 0.52 -22.58
C PHE A 317 -13.74 0.96 -24.03
N GLN A 318 -14.20 2.16 -24.41
CA GLN A 318 -14.01 2.66 -25.77
C GLN A 318 -12.53 2.79 -26.20
N PRO A 319 -11.55 3.15 -25.35
CA PRO A 319 -10.17 3.33 -25.80
C PRO A 319 -9.41 2.05 -26.16
N LEU A 320 -9.88 0.85 -25.75
CA LEU A 320 -9.22 -0.42 -26.07
C LEU A 320 -9.36 -0.81 -27.55
N PHE A 321 -10.39 -0.30 -28.23
CA PHE A 321 -10.72 -0.68 -29.61
C PHE A 321 -11.07 0.51 -30.52
N THR A 322 -10.91 1.77 -30.08
CA THR A 322 -11.16 2.93 -30.95
C THR A 322 -10.20 2.91 -32.15
N PRO A 323 -10.69 3.15 -33.38
CA PRO A 323 -9.83 3.33 -34.54
C PRO A 323 -8.89 4.53 -34.29
N GLY A 324 -7.58 4.27 -34.19
CA GLY A 324 -6.56 5.31 -33.98
C GLY A 324 -5.81 5.23 -32.64
N SER A 325 -6.18 4.38 -31.68
CA SER A 325 -5.34 4.09 -30.51
C SER A 325 -4.33 2.97 -30.84
N THR A 326 -3.04 3.28 -30.72
CA THR A 326 -1.93 2.68 -31.48
C THR A 326 -1.31 1.38 -30.92
N ASP A 327 -2.08 0.37 -30.49
CA ASP A 327 -1.41 -0.94 -30.28
C ASP A 327 -2.33 -2.18 -30.35
N LEU A 328 -3.48 -2.20 -29.67
CA LEU A 328 -4.28 -3.43 -29.54
C LEU A 328 -5.10 -3.75 -30.79
N SER A 329 -5.81 -2.78 -31.38
CA SER A 329 -6.54 -3.00 -32.64
C SER A 329 -5.61 -3.41 -33.80
N PHE A 330 -4.38 -2.88 -33.82
CA PHE A 330 -3.35 -3.29 -34.79
C PHE A 330 -2.84 -4.71 -34.51
N LYS A 331 -2.57 -5.08 -33.25
CA LYS A 331 -2.18 -6.44 -32.84
C LYS A 331 -3.29 -7.49 -33.08
N PHE A 332 -4.56 -7.14 -32.88
CA PHE A 332 -5.69 -8.02 -33.19
C PHE A 332 -5.91 -8.17 -34.71
N ASN A 333 -5.70 -7.09 -35.48
CA ASN A 333 -5.72 -7.15 -36.95
C ASN A 333 -4.56 -7.97 -37.54
N PHE A 334 -3.42 -8.06 -36.85
CA PHE A 334 -2.29 -8.92 -37.26
C PHE A 334 -2.55 -10.40 -37.03
N LEU A 335 -3.46 -10.75 -36.11
CA LEU A 335 -3.85 -12.12 -35.78
C LEU A 335 -4.89 -12.66 -36.75
N GLN A 336 -4.74 -12.50 -38.07
CA GLN A 336 -5.67 -12.95 -39.12
C GLN A 336 -5.84 -14.49 -39.20
N GLY A 337 -6.29 -15.13 -38.13
CA GLY A 337 -6.61 -16.55 -38.06
C GLY A 337 -8.02 -16.80 -37.52
N VAL A 338 -8.54 -18.00 -37.78
CA VAL A 338 -9.85 -18.51 -37.31
C VAL A 338 -9.77 -19.02 -35.85
N ALA A 339 -8.65 -18.78 -35.16
CA ALA A 339 -8.44 -19.30 -33.81
C ALA A 339 -9.39 -18.64 -32.80
N PRO A 340 -9.96 -19.41 -31.85
CA PRO A 340 -10.77 -18.85 -30.77
C PRO A 340 -10.00 -17.86 -29.89
N ILE A 341 -10.71 -16.89 -29.31
CA ILE A 341 -10.18 -15.95 -28.33
C ILE A 341 -10.75 -16.33 -26.95
N ALA A 342 -9.87 -16.56 -25.98
CA ALA A 342 -10.26 -16.82 -24.61
C ALA A 342 -10.33 -15.50 -23.81
N VAL A 343 -11.45 -15.24 -23.15
CA VAL A 343 -11.67 -14.08 -22.27
C VAL A 343 -11.81 -14.58 -20.83
N LEU A 344 -10.86 -14.22 -19.98
CA LEU A 344 -10.76 -14.69 -18.61
C LEU A 344 -11.34 -13.65 -17.65
N GLY A 345 -12.37 -14.02 -16.89
CA GLY A 345 -13.10 -13.12 -15.99
C GLY A 345 -13.55 -13.80 -14.70
N ALA A 346 -13.98 -12.99 -13.73
CA ALA A 346 -14.49 -13.46 -12.44
C ALA A 346 -16.00 -13.76 -12.50
N ASP A 347 -16.72 -12.93 -13.26
CA ASP A 347 -18.18 -12.92 -13.27
C ASP A 347 -18.70 -12.64 -14.68
N PHE A 348 -19.43 -13.61 -15.23
CA PHE A 348 -20.07 -13.52 -16.54
C PHE A 348 -21.60 -13.42 -16.43
N THR A 349 -22.14 -12.87 -15.35
CA THR A 349 -23.58 -12.58 -15.23
C THR A 349 -24.11 -11.86 -16.47
N GLY A 350 -25.26 -12.30 -16.99
CA GLY A 350 -25.89 -11.77 -18.20
C GLY A 350 -25.12 -11.99 -19.52
N TRP A 351 -24.14 -12.90 -19.58
CA TRP A 351 -23.35 -13.10 -20.80
C TRP A 351 -24.20 -13.56 -21.98
N LYS A 352 -25.28 -14.35 -21.77
CA LYS A 352 -26.17 -14.76 -22.88
C LYS A 352 -26.95 -13.59 -23.47
N THR A 353 -27.25 -12.59 -22.64
CA THR A 353 -27.90 -11.34 -23.07
C THR A 353 -26.91 -10.44 -23.82
N ALA A 354 -25.68 -10.33 -23.32
CA ALA A 354 -24.63 -9.53 -23.96
C ALA A 354 -24.10 -10.13 -25.27
N LEU A 355 -24.01 -11.46 -25.32
CA LEU A 355 -23.47 -12.25 -26.42
C LEU A 355 -24.47 -13.33 -26.85
N PRO A 356 -25.55 -12.95 -27.55
CA PRO A 356 -26.57 -13.91 -27.96
C PRO A 356 -26.01 -14.85 -29.05
N LYS A 357 -26.36 -16.14 -28.95
CA LYS A 357 -25.76 -17.24 -29.73
C LYS A 357 -25.98 -17.14 -31.24
N ASP A 358 -27.05 -16.46 -31.65
CA ASP A 358 -27.40 -16.17 -33.05
C ASP A 358 -26.42 -15.19 -33.70
N LYS A 359 -25.82 -14.30 -32.89
CA LYS A 359 -24.87 -13.28 -33.37
C LYS A 359 -23.40 -13.67 -33.15
N TYR A 360 -23.09 -14.35 -32.04
CA TYR A 360 -21.70 -14.68 -31.68
C TYR A 360 -21.54 -16.17 -31.35
N PRO A 361 -20.52 -16.86 -31.91
CA PRO A 361 -20.18 -18.21 -31.51
C PRO A 361 -19.47 -18.16 -30.16
N VAL A 362 -20.20 -18.44 -29.07
CA VAL A 362 -19.67 -18.36 -27.69
C VAL A 362 -19.68 -19.71 -26.99
N ARG A 363 -18.57 -20.02 -26.31
CA ARG A 363 -18.43 -21.16 -25.40
C ARG A 363 -18.11 -20.65 -24.00
N PHE A 364 -18.71 -21.27 -22.99
CA PHE A 364 -18.47 -20.92 -21.59
C PHE A 364 -17.77 -22.08 -20.87
N VAL A 365 -16.70 -21.77 -20.14
CA VAL A 365 -15.91 -22.68 -19.31
C VAL A 365 -15.94 -22.13 -17.89
N ASP A 366 -16.52 -22.87 -16.94
CA ASP A 366 -16.44 -22.51 -15.53
C ASP A 366 -15.28 -23.23 -14.85
N TYR A 367 -14.13 -22.55 -14.75
CA TYR A 367 -12.92 -23.08 -14.14
C TYR A 367 -13.01 -23.13 -12.60
N LEU A 368 -14.11 -22.68 -12.01
CA LEU A 368 -14.37 -22.83 -10.57
C LEU A 368 -14.93 -24.21 -10.20
N GLN A 369 -15.47 -24.97 -11.17
CA GLN A 369 -16.06 -26.30 -10.92
C GLN A 369 -15.13 -27.27 -10.15
N PRO A 370 -13.84 -27.41 -10.51
CA PRO A 370 -12.94 -28.35 -9.84
C PRO A 370 -12.68 -28.05 -8.36
N ARG A 371 -13.00 -26.84 -7.88
CA ARG A 371 -12.85 -26.47 -6.46
C ARG A 371 -14.00 -26.97 -5.59
N SER A 372 -15.12 -27.35 -6.18
CA SER A 372 -16.23 -27.97 -5.47
C SER A 372 -16.01 -29.48 -5.35
N LYS A 373 -16.25 -30.05 -4.16
CA LYS A 373 -16.20 -31.52 -3.95
C LYS A 373 -17.15 -32.27 -4.90
N ASP A 374 -18.26 -31.64 -5.26
CA ASP A 374 -19.27 -32.20 -6.16
C ASP A 374 -19.06 -31.78 -7.63
N PHE A 375 -18.00 -31.03 -7.91
CA PHE A 375 -17.72 -30.52 -9.25
C PHE A 375 -18.83 -29.60 -9.78
N LEU A 376 -19.41 -28.81 -8.87
CA LEU A 376 -20.45 -27.82 -9.17
C LEU A 376 -19.84 -26.43 -9.30
N GLY A 377 -20.23 -25.71 -10.36
CA GLY A 377 -19.89 -24.30 -10.54
C GLY A 377 -20.67 -23.42 -9.59
N THR A 378 -20.15 -22.23 -9.27
CA THR A 378 -20.89 -21.25 -8.46
C THR A 378 -22.05 -20.68 -9.29
N PRO A 379 -23.32 -20.82 -8.86
CA PRO A 379 -24.45 -20.36 -9.67
C PRO A 379 -24.40 -18.85 -9.89
N PHE A 380 -24.78 -18.40 -11.09
CA PHE A 380 -24.96 -17.00 -11.44
C PHE A 380 -26.01 -16.89 -12.55
N ASP A 381 -26.63 -15.72 -12.70
CA ASP A 381 -27.69 -15.52 -13.70
C ASP A 381 -27.08 -15.22 -15.08
N GLU A 382 -27.01 -16.25 -15.93
CA GLU A 382 -26.49 -16.13 -17.30
C GLU A 382 -27.35 -15.21 -18.20
N THR A 383 -28.59 -14.96 -17.83
CA THR A 383 -29.62 -14.23 -18.61
C THR A 383 -30.02 -12.88 -18.00
N SER A 384 -29.30 -12.42 -16.97
CA SER A 384 -29.53 -11.11 -16.36
C SER A 384 -29.65 -10.01 -17.43
N ALA A 385 -30.66 -9.15 -17.29
CA ALA A 385 -30.83 -7.95 -18.11
C ALA A 385 -29.72 -6.91 -17.87
N ASN A 386 -28.96 -7.06 -16.77
CA ASN A 386 -27.80 -6.25 -16.42
C ASN A 386 -26.54 -7.13 -16.48
N PRO A 387 -25.87 -7.20 -17.64
CA PRO A 387 -24.64 -7.97 -17.78
C PRO A 387 -23.53 -7.44 -16.86
N SER A 388 -22.69 -8.34 -16.37
CA SER A 388 -21.51 -8.00 -15.59
C SER A 388 -20.47 -7.27 -16.44
N ARG A 389 -19.48 -6.68 -15.76
CA ARG A 389 -18.32 -6.05 -16.40
C ARG A 389 -17.63 -6.97 -17.40
N ASP A 390 -17.33 -8.20 -16.99
CA ASP A 390 -16.55 -9.12 -17.81
C ASP A 390 -17.37 -9.62 -19.02
N SER A 391 -18.70 -9.73 -18.89
CA SER A 391 -19.62 -9.97 -20.00
C SER A 391 -19.62 -8.84 -21.04
N LEU A 392 -19.63 -7.58 -20.58
CA LEU A 392 -19.57 -6.42 -21.48
C LEU A 392 -18.21 -6.29 -22.17
N LEU A 393 -17.12 -6.59 -21.45
CA LEU A 393 -15.78 -6.63 -22.03
C LEU A 393 -15.66 -7.72 -23.10
N ALA A 394 -16.16 -8.93 -22.81
CA ALA A 394 -16.22 -10.01 -23.79
C ALA A 394 -17.05 -9.63 -25.03
N LYS A 395 -18.17 -8.91 -24.85
CA LYS A 395 -18.94 -8.34 -25.96
C LYS A 395 -18.12 -7.37 -26.80
N GLY A 396 -17.37 -6.47 -26.17
CA GLY A 396 -16.47 -5.55 -26.88
C GLY A 396 -15.43 -6.26 -27.74
N VAL A 397 -14.85 -7.36 -27.21
CA VAL A 397 -13.93 -8.22 -27.98
C VAL A 397 -14.62 -8.89 -29.15
N ALA A 398 -15.82 -9.44 -28.93
CA ALA A 398 -16.61 -10.10 -29.97
C ALA A 398 -17.02 -9.13 -31.09
N ASP A 399 -17.40 -7.90 -30.73
CA ASP A 399 -17.69 -6.81 -31.66
C ASP A 399 -16.46 -6.40 -32.50
N GLY A 400 -15.27 -6.37 -31.88
CA GLY A 400 -14.00 -6.08 -32.56
C GLY A 400 -13.44 -7.24 -33.40
N CYS A 401 -13.94 -8.46 -33.22
CA CYS A 401 -13.46 -9.68 -33.89
C CYS A 401 -14.65 -10.52 -34.43
N PRO A 402 -15.45 -10.00 -35.38
CA PRO A 402 -16.66 -10.67 -35.83
C PRO A 402 -16.38 -12.05 -36.44
N GLY A 403 -17.25 -13.02 -36.15
CA GLY A 403 -17.17 -14.39 -36.69
C GLY A 403 -16.19 -15.33 -35.97
N ARG A 404 -15.42 -14.86 -34.98
CA ARG A 404 -14.53 -15.71 -34.17
C ARG A 404 -15.25 -16.31 -32.97
N GLU A 405 -14.89 -17.55 -32.65
CA GLU A 405 -15.35 -18.19 -31.41
C GLU A 405 -14.76 -17.47 -30.19
N ILE A 406 -15.63 -17.04 -29.28
CA ILE A 406 -15.23 -16.44 -28.00
C ILE A 406 -15.41 -17.49 -26.91
N ILE A 407 -14.33 -17.83 -26.22
CA ILE A 407 -14.35 -18.74 -25.08
C ILE A 407 -14.31 -17.92 -23.80
N LEU A 408 -15.42 -17.84 -23.10
CA LEU A 408 -15.51 -17.21 -21.78
C LEU A 408 -14.98 -18.21 -20.75
N VAL A 409 -13.96 -17.81 -19.98
CA VAL A 409 -13.34 -18.65 -18.96
C VAL A 409 -13.49 -17.97 -17.62
N ARG A 410 -14.36 -18.54 -16.78
CA ARG A 410 -14.55 -18.03 -15.43
C ARG A 410 -13.46 -18.57 -14.51
N VAL A 411 -12.73 -17.67 -13.86
CA VAL A 411 -11.63 -17.97 -12.93
C VAL A 411 -11.78 -17.15 -11.65
N GLU A 412 -11.10 -17.57 -10.59
CA GLU A 412 -10.99 -16.77 -9.37
C GLU A 412 -9.83 -15.77 -9.55
N PRO A 413 -10.06 -14.44 -9.55
CA PRO A 413 -9.00 -13.46 -9.80
C PRO A 413 -7.83 -13.50 -8.82
N THR A 414 -8.07 -14.01 -7.62
CA THR A 414 -7.06 -14.14 -6.56
C THR A 414 -6.35 -15.50 -6.58
N ALA A 415 -6.76 -16.42 -7.47
CA ALA A 415 -6.14 -17.72 -7.65
C ALA A 415 -5.17 -17.73 -8.83
N SER A 416 -3.96 -17.19 -8.64
CA SER A 416 -2.93 -17.15 -9.69
C SER A 416 -2.59 -18.53 -10.26
N SER A 417 -2.74 -19.61 -9.47
CA SER A 417 -2.53 -20.98 -9.96
C SER A 417 -3.44 -21.32 -11.14
N MET A 418 -4.69 -20.83 -11.16
CA MET A 418 -5.59 -21.10 -12.28
C MET A 418 -5.05 -20.56 -13.61
N LEU A 419 -4.34 -19.43 -13.59
CA LEU A 419 -3.75 -18.85 -14.80
C LEU A 419 -2.60 -19.71 -15.32
N ASP A 420 -1.75 -20.20 -14.42
CA ASP A 420 -0.67 -21.13 -14.77
C ASP A 420 -1.22 -22.45 -15.31
N GLU A 421 -2.26 -23.01 -14.66
CA GLU A 421 -2.92 -24.22 -15.11
C GLU A 421 -3.57 -24.06 -16.50
N ILE A 422 -4.25 -22.93 -16.75
CA ILE A 422 -4.80 -22.61 -18.07
C ILE A 422 -3.69 -22.44 -19.10
N GLY A 423 -2.59 -21.77 -18.75
CA GLY A 423 -1.42 -21.62 -19.61
C GLY A 423 -0.81 -22.97 -19.98
N GLU A 424 -0.60 -23.84 -18.98
CA GLU A 424 -0.06 -25.18 -19.19
C GLU A 424 -0.98 -26.03 -20.06
N MET A 425 -2.29 -26.00 -19.81
CA MET A 425 -3.27 -26.74 -20.60
C MET A 425 -3.34 -26.19 -22.03
N ALA A 426 -3.27 -24.88 -22.23
CA ALA A 426 -3.22 -24.29 -23.57
C ALA A 426 -1.96 -24.73 -24.34
N ARG A 427 -0.82 -24.88 -23.65
CA ARG A 427 0.45 -25.31 -24.23
C ARG A 427 0.52 -26.80 -24.51
N THR A 428 0.17 -27.64 -23.53
CA THR A 428 0.40 -29.09 -23.56
C THR A 428 -0.84 -29.89 -23.90
N GLY A 429 -2.03 -29.38 -23.58
CA GLY A 429 -3.28 -30.11 -23.58
C GLY A 429 -3.40 -31.17 -22.47
N ARG A 430 -2.56 -31.12 -21.43
CA ARG A 430 -2.63 -31.99 -20.26
C ARG A 430 -3.64 -31.46 -19.24
N PHE A 431 -4.19 -32.37 -18.43
CA PHE A 431 -5.22 -32.13 -17.41
C PHE A 431 -4.73 -32.57 -16.02
N GLU A 432 -3.54 -32.11 -15.64
CA GLU A 432 -2.82 -32.61 -14.46
C GLU A 432 -2.73 -31.54 -13.37
N PHE A 433 -3.82 -30.83 -13.10
CA PHE A 433 -3.85 -29.81 -12.05
C PHE A 433 -4.49 -30.31 -10.75
N PRO A 434 -4.04 -29.84 -9.57
CA PRO A 434 -4.35 -30.47 -8.27
C PRO A 434 -5.85 -30.60 -7.97
N SER A 435 -6.64 -29.59 -8.30
CA SER A 435 -8.09 -29.58 -8.05
C SER A 435 -8.84 -30.63 -8.87
N PHE A 436 -8.46 -30.83 -10.14
CA PHE A 436 -9.06 -31.87 -10.99
C PHE A 436 -8.63 -33.28 -10.59
N ILE A 437 -7.35 -33.48 -10.27
CA ILE A 437 -6.82 -34.78 -9.79
C ILE A 437 -7.57 -35.22 -8.53
N ARG A 438 -7.75 -34.32 -7.56
CA ARG A 438 -8.55 -34.61 -6.35
C ARG A 438 -10.00 -34.99 -6.68
N GLY A 439 -10.60 -34.30 -7.65
CA GLY A 439 -11.94 -34.65 -8.15
C GLY A 439 -11.99 -36.09 -8.68
N MET A 440 -10.96 -36.53 -9.41
CA MET A 440 -10.84 -37.90 -9.94
C MET A 440 -10.60 -38.92 -8.83
N GLU A 441 -9.68 -38.65 -7.90
CA GLU A 441 -9.36 -39.53 -6.79
C GLU A 441 -10.58 -39.71 -5.87
N GLY A 442 -11.25 -38.63 -5.50
CA GLY A 442 -12.46 -38.69 -4.67
C GLY A 442 -13.60 -39.44 -5.37
N SER A 443 -13.75 -39.31 -6.70
CA SER A 443 -14.72 -40.12 -7.45
C SER A 443 -14.34 -41.60 -7.49
N ARG A 444 -13.04 -41.93 -7.58
CA ARG A 444 -12.54 -43.30 -7.57
C ARG A 444 -12.72 -43.97 -6.20
N GLU A 445 -12.43 -43.25 -5.13
CA GLU A 445 -12.67 -43.71 -3.75
C GLU A 445 -14.14 -43.89 -3.46
N GLY A 446 -14.97 -42.90 -3.83
CA GLY A 446 -16.43 -42.99 -3.72
C GLY A 446 -17.00 -44.19 -4.50
N GLY A 447 -16.49 -44.46 -5.69
CA GLY A 447 -16.85 -45.64 -6.48
C GLY A 447 -16.54 -46.95 -5.75
N LYS A 448 -15.31 -47.10 -5.23
CA LYS A 448 -14.91 -48.28 -4.45
C LYS A 448 -15.78 -48.47 -3.20
N ALA A 449 -16.08 -47.39 -2.49
CA ALA A 449 -16.93 -47.42 -1.31
C ALA A 449 -18.36 -47.88 -1.66
N LEU A 450 -18.95 -47.35 -2.74
CA LEU A 450 -20.27 -47.75 -3.22
C LEU A 450 -20.30 -49.19 -3.73
N ASP A 451 -19.25 -49.65 -4.42
CA ASP A 451 -19.13 -51.05 -4.86
C ASP A 451 -19.09 -51.99 -3.64
N HIS A 452 -18.33 -51.64 -2.61
CA HIS A 452 -18.29 -52.41 -1.36
C HIS A 452 -19.64 -52.42 -0.65
N SER A 453 -20.28 -51.26 -0.50
CA SER A 453 -21.63 -51.17 0.07
C SER A 453 -22.66 -51.97 -0.72
N TYR A 454 -22.54 -52.01 -2.06
CA TYR A 454 -23.41 -52.82 -2.90
C TYR A 454 -23.22 -54.32 -2.66
N GLN A 455 -21.98 -54.79 -2.49
CA GLN A 455 -21.72 -56.20 -2.15
C GLN A 455 -22.37 -56.59 -0.81
N LEU A 456 -22.25 -55.74 0.22
CA LEU A 456 -22.91 -55.95 1.50
C LEU A 456 -24.45 -56.00 1.36
N LEU A 457 -25.03 -55.13 0.52
CA LEU A 457 -26.45 -55.17 0.22
C LEU A 457 -26.86 -56.43 -0.54
N LEU A 458 -26.02 -56.96 -1.43
CA LEU A 458 -26.30 -58.23 -2.11
C LEU A 458 -26.28 -59.41 -1.14
N GLU A 459 -25.38 -59.42 -0.17
CA GLU A 459 -25.35 -60.43 0.90
C GLU A 459 -26.56 -60.32 1.82
N GLU A 460 -26.93 -59.10 2.24
CA GLU A 460 -28.14 -58.85 3.03
C GLU A 460 -29.40 -59.28 2.28
N ARG A 461 -29.47 -59.00 0.97
CA ARG A 461 -30.56 -59.44 0.09
C ARG A 461 -30.66 -60.96 0.02
N LYS A 462 -29.54 -61.68 -0.08
CA LYS A 462 -29.52 -63.16 -0.08
C LYS A 462 -30.09 -63.71 1.24
N LYS A 463 -29.66 -63.18 2.39
CA LYS A 463 -30.18 -63.57 3.71
C LYS A 463 -31.69 -63.32 3.83
N LEU A 464 -32.17 -62.19 3.34
CA LEU A 464 -33.62 -61.88 3.32
C LEU A 464 -34.44 -62.85 2.46
N PHE A 465 -33.85 -63.42 1.41
CA PHE A 465 -34.50 -64.46 0.60
C PHE A 465 -34.47 -65.84 1.27
N GLU A 466 -33.39 -66.16 1.98
CA GLU A 466 -33.25 -67.44 2.72
C GLU A 466 -34.15 -67.48 3.97
N GLU A 467 -34.34 -66.36 4.66
CA GLU A 467 -35.13 -66.22 5.89
C GLU A 467 -36.55 -65.65 5.63
N PHE A 468 -37.19 -66.04 4.52
CA PHE A 468 -38.48 -65.48 4.12
C PHE A 468 -39.62 -65.92 5.05
N SER A 469 -39.87 -65.14 6.10
CA SER A 469 -40.96 -65.33 7.07
C SER A 469 -41.81 -64.06 7.20
N ASP A 470 -43.08 -64.21 7.59
CA ASP A 470 -44.03 -63.11 7.77
C ASP A 470 -44.14 -62.63 9.22
N ASN A 471 -43.04 -62.74 9.99
CA ASN A 471 -42.96 -62.13 11.31
C ASN A 471 -42.64 -60.62 11.23
N GLU A 472 -43.05 -59.86 12.26
CA GLU A 472 -42.83 -58.40 12.31
C GLU A 472 -41.35 -58.01 12.15
N GLU A 473 -40.43 -58.85 12.63
CA GLU A 473 -38.99 -58.62 12.54
C GLU A 473 -38.48 -58.69 11.08
N SER A 474 -38.94 -59.67 10.30
CA SER A 474 -38.58 -59.82 8.88
C SER A 474 -39.18 -58.69 8.03
N GLU A 475 -40.39 -58.21 8.35
CA GLU A 475 -40.95 -57.01 7.72
C GLU A 475 -40.10 -55.76 7.97
N LYS A 476 -39.63 -55.57 9.21
CA LYS A 476 -38.76 -54.45 9.56
C LYS A 476 -37.43 -54.52 8.82
N ARG A 477 -36.78 -55.69 8.78
CA ARG A 477 -35.53 -55.89 8.02
C ARG A 477 -35.71 -55.63 6.51
N ARG A 478 -36.85 -56.03 5.92
CA ARG A 478 -37.18 -55.72 4.51
C ARG A 478 -37.35 -54.23 4.27
N LYS A 479 -37.98 -53.49 5.19
CA LYS A 479 -38.11 -52.02 5.12
C LYS A 479 -36.76 -51.33 5.24
N ASP A 480 -35.93 -51.74 6.20
CA ASP A 480 -34.59 -51.19 6.42
C ASP A 480 -33.69 -51.44 5.20
N PHE A 481 -33.72 -52.64 4.63
CA PHE A 481 -33.02 -52.96 3.39
C PHE A 481 -33.45 -52.05 2.23
N LYS A 482 -34.76 -51.82 2.06
CA LYS A 482 -35.26 -50.91 1.03
C LYS A 482 -34.72 -49.49 1.21
N VAL A 483 -34.72 -48.97 2.44
CA VAL A 483 -34.15 -47.63 2.75
C VAL A 483 -32.66 -47.57 2.42
N LYS A 484 -31.87 -48.60 2.80
CA LYS A 484 -30.44 -48.66 2.46
C LYS A 484 -30.22 -48.73 0.94
N MET A 485 -31.01 -49.52 0.23
CA MET A 485 -30.94 -49.65 -1.23
C MET A 485 -31.30 -48.34 -1.93
N ASP A 486 -32.34 -47.64 -1.46
CA ASP A 486 -32.75 -46.33 -1.99
C ASP A 486 -31.67 -45.27 -1.73
N SER A 487 -31.02 -45.28 -0.55
CA SER A 487 -29.86 -44.43 -0.26
C SER A 487 -28.70 -44.73 -1.19
N TRP A 488 -28.33 -46.01 -1.35
CA TRP A 488 -27.25 -46.41 -2.25
C TRP A 488 -27.53 -46.00 -3.70
N GLN A 489 -28.76 -46.16 -4.19
CA GLN A 489 -29.14 -45.71 -5.53
C GLN A 489 -29.01 -44.19 -5.69
N LYS A 490 -29.38 -43.42 -4.66
CA LYS A 490 -29.22 -41.97 -4.66
C LYS A 490 -27.75 -41.58 -4.74
N ASP A 491 -26.91 -42.19 -3.91
CA ASP A 491 -25.47 -41.90 -3.86
C ASP A 491 -24.78 -42.33 -5.17
N TYR A 492 -25.18 -43.46 -5.75
CA TYR A 492 -24.71 -43.91 -7.06
C TYR A 492 -25.07 -42.93 -8.18
N ARG A 493 -26.31 -42.43 -8.21
CA ARG A 493 -26.73 -41.40 -9.18
C ARG A 493 -25.93 -40.12 -9.02
N GLN A 494 -25.72 -39.66 -7.80
CA GLN A 494 -24.92 -38.46 -7.51
C GLN A 494 -23.47 -38.61 -7.98
N LEU A 495 -22.84 -39.78 -7.73
CA LEU A 495 -21.50 -40.06 -8.21
C LEU A 495 -21.44 -40.11 -9.75
N HIS A 496 -22.43 -40.74 -10.39
CA HIS A 496 -22.51 -40.80 -11.84
C HIS A 496 -22.67 -39.41 -12.46
N GLU A 497 -23.56 -38.58 -11.92
CA GLU A 497 -23.73 -37.18 -12.33
C GLU A 497 -22.44 -36.37 -12.18
N LYS A 498 -21.72 -36.56 -11.06
CA LYS A 498 -20.41 -35.94 -10.84
C LYS A 498 -19.40 -36.35 -11.92
N ILE A 499 -19.30 -37.64 -12.24
CA ILE A 499 -18.41 -38.13 -13.31
C ILE A 499 -18.79 -37.53 -14.67
N GLN A 500 -20.08 -37.46 -14.99
CA GLN A 500 -20.56 -36.81 -16.23
C GLN A 500 -20.17 -35.33 -16.28
N ARG A 501 -20.33 -34.58 -15.19
CA ARG A 501 -19.88 -33.18 -15.10
C ARG A 501 -18.38 -33.05 -15.36
N MET A 502 -17.57 -33.94 -14.77
CA MET A 502 -16.11 -33.93 -14.98
C MET A 502 -15.72 -34.22 -16.44
N LEU A 503 -16.41 -35.15 -17.11
CA LEU A 503 -16.18 -35.46 -18.52
C LEU A 503 -16.56 -34.27 -19.42
N GLN A 504 -17.73 -33.67 -19.20
CA GLN A 504 -18.17 -32.47 -19.92
C GLN A 504 -17.22 -31.29 -19.73
N PHE A 505 -16.72 -31.09 -18.51
CA PHE A 505 -15.73 -30.07 -18.23
C PHE A 505 -14.43 -30.31 -19.01
N ARG A 506 -13.91 -31.55 -19.01
CA ARG A 506 -12.73 -31.92 -19.79
C ARG A 506 -12.91 -31.66 -21.29
N GLU A 507 -14.07 -32.01 -21.85
CA GLU A 507 -14.40 -31.73 -23.26
C GLU A 507 -14.43 -30.23 -23.55
N THR A 508 -14.99 -29.44 -22.64
CA THR A 508 -15.06 -27.98 -22.79
C THR A 508 -13.68 -27.35 -22.69
N LEU A 509 -12.81 -27.84 -21.81
CA LEU A 509 -11.42 -27.38 -21.68
C LEU A 509 -10.57 -27.66 -22.92
N LEU A 510 -10.80 -28.77 -23.64
CA LEU A 510 -10.08 -29.05 -24.89
C LEU A 510 -10.24 -27.95 -25.95
N ALA A 511 -11.31 -27.14 -25.86
CA ALA A 511 -11.49 -25.97 -26.71
C ALA A 511 -10.42 -24.90 -26.47
N LEU A 512 -9.93 -24.74 -25.24
CA LEU A 512 -8.93 -23.74 -24.90
C LEU A 512 -7.57 -24.04 -25.51
N LYS A 513 -7.23 -25.32 -25.76
CA LYS A 513 -6.03 -25.69 -26.52
C LYS A 513 -6.00 -25.08 -27.93
N LYS A 514 -7.17 -24.78 -28.50
CA LYS A 514 -7.30 -24.14 -29.81
C LYS A 514 -7.12 -22.62 -29.72
N ALA A 515 -7.35 -22.03 -28.54
CA ALA A 515 -7.18 -20.60 -28.33
C ALA A 515 -5.70 -20.23 -28.43
N ARG A 516 -5.39 -19.21 -29.24
CA ARG A 516 -4.03 -18.64 -29.35
C ARG A 516 -3.90 -17.30 -28.64
N THR A 517 -5.03 -16.74 -28.24
CA THR A 517 -5.12 -15.42 -27.64
C THR A 517 -5.98 -15.48 -26.38
N PHE A 518 -5.43 -14.95 -25.30
CA PHE A 518 -6.02 -14.90 -23.97
C PHE A 518 -6.07 -13.44 -23.54
N LEU A 519 -7.24 -12.99 -23.09
CA LEU A 519 -7.46 -11.65 -22.58
C LEU A 519 -7.92 -11.74 -21.13
N LEU A 520 -7.23 -11.06 -20.22
CA LEU A 520 -7.65 -10.98 -18.83
C LEU A 520 -8.55 -9.76 -18.61
N CYS A 521 -9.69 -9.98 -17.97
CA CYS A 521 -10.60 -8.92 -17.51
C CYS A 521 -10.16 -8.32 -16.15
N PHE A 522 -9.07 -8.82 -15.57
CA PHE A 522 -8.55 -8.41 -14.27
C PHE A 522 -7.02 -8.43 -14.25
N ASN A 523 -6.43 -7.74 -13.29
CA ASN A 523 -4.99 -7.80 -13.04
C ASN A 523 -4.73 -8.72 -11.85
N PRO A 524 -4.10 -9.89 -12.03
CA PRO A 524 -3.69 -10.73 -10.92
C PRO A 524 -2.85 -9.94 -9.89
N PRO A 525 -3.07 -10.16 -8.58
CA PRO A 525 -2.41 -9.40 -7.50
C PRO A 525 -0.87 -9.60 -7.44
N GLU A 526 -0.37 -10.62 -8.16
CA GLU A 526 1.01 -11.06 -8.14
C GLU A 526 1.81 -10.68 -9.40
N ILE A 527 1.27 -9.82 -10.28
CA ILE A 527 2.02 -9.36 -11.46
C ILE A 527 3.32 -8.67 -11.03
N LEU A 528 4.45 -9.12 -11.58
CA LEU A 528 5.71 -8.39 -11.50
C LEU A 528 5.72 -7.23 -12.50
N PRO A 529 6.16 -6.03 -12.10
CA PRO A 529 6.04 -4.85 -12.94
C PRO A 529 6.85 -4.83 -14.25
N HIS A 530 7.89 -5.65 -14.43
CA HIS A 530 8.84 -5.43 -15.55
C HIS A 530 9.56 -6.65 -16.11
N ARG A 531 9.08 -7.88 -15.91
CA ARG A 531 9.48 -8.94 -16.86
C ARG A 531 8.66 -8.74 -18.13
N LEU A 532 9.22 -8.02 -19.11
CA LEU A 532 8.74 -8.03 -20.50
C LEU A 532 8.61 -9.47 -21.05
N ASP A 533 9.24 -10.43 -20.38
CA ASP A 533 9.33 -11.83 -20.77
C ASP A 533 8.38 -12.76 -19.96
N SER A 534 7.71 -12.28 -18.91
CA SER A 534 6.74 -13.07 -18.11
C SER A 534 5.35 -12.43 -18.17
N PRO A 535 4.38 -13.08 -18.84
CA PRO A 535 3.15 -12.37 -19.19
C PRO A 535 2.13 -12.21 -18.06
N LEU A 536 2.19 -12.92 -16.92
CA LEU A 536 1.05 -12.94 -15.96
C LEU A 536 1.35 -12.84 -14.45
N GLY A 537 2.54 -13.20 -13.95
CA GLY A 537 2.77 -13.27 -12.49
C GLY A 537 4.24 -13.38 -12.06
N LEU A 538 4.52 -13.03 -10.80
CA LEU A 538 5.80 -13.16 -10.09
C LEU A 538 6.23 -14.62 -9.99
N PHE A 539 5.29 -15.50 -9.68
CA PHE A 539 5.51 -16.92 -9.42
C PHE A 539 5.19 -17.81 -10.63
N SER A 540 4.64 -17.21 -11.70
CA SER A 540 4.24 -17.90 -12.91
C SER A 540 5.41 -18.54 -13.65
N ASP A 541 5.24 -19.79 -14.10
CA ASP A 541 6.19 -20.40 -15.02
C ASP A 541 5.98 -19.85 -16.44
N ILE A 542 6.91 -18.98 -16.86
CA ILE A 542 6.95 -18.36 -18.19
C ILE A 542 6.79 -19.40 -19.31
N ALA A 543 7.35 -20.61 -19.13
CA ALA A 543 7.29 -21.67 -20.13
C ALA A 543 5.84 -22.00 -20.53
N ASN A 544 4.88 -21.89 -19.60
CA ASN A 544 3.46 -22.16 -19.86
C ASN A 544 2.82 -21.15 -20.82
N PHE A 545 3.38 -19.95 -20.94
CA PHE A 545 2.78 -18.86 -21.71
C PHE A 545 3.46 -18.60 -23.06
N LYS A 546 4.63 -19.21 -23.33
CA LYS A 546 5.43 -18.94 -24.53
C LYS A 546 4.72 -19.23 -25.87
N THR A 547 3.68 -20.05 -25.87
CA THR A 547 3.01 -20.53 -27.11
C THR A 547 1.69 -19.80 -27.42
N THR A 548 1.32 -18.85 -26.57
CA THR A 548 0.03 -18.15 -26.61
C THR A 548 0.24 -16.67 -26.33
N LEU A 549 -0.63 -15.82 -26.88
CA LEU A 549 -0.60 -14.38 -26.65
C LEU A 549 -1.52 -14.05 -25.48
N TRP A 550 -0.97 -13.37 -24.49
CA TRP A 550 -1.68 -12.95 -23.29
C TRP A 550 -1.75 -11.44 -23.24
N PHE A 551 -2.96 -10.92 -23.12
CA PHE A 551 -3.24 -9.51 -23.02
C PHE A 551 -3.74 -9.19 -21.62
N ILE A 552 -2.98 -8.34 -20.95
CA ILE A 552 -3.40 -7.66 -19.73
C ILE A 552 -3.70 -6.21 -20.13
N PRO A 553 -4.87 -5.65 -19.78
CA PRO A 553 -5.18 -4.26 -20.10
C PRO A 553 -4.12 -3.30 -19.51
N PRO A 554 -3.49 -2.43 -20.33
CA PRO A 554 -2.30 -1.64 -19.95
C PRO A 554 -2.59 -0.52 -18.95
N LYS A 555 -3.85 -0.07 -18.89
CA LYS A 555 -4.37 0.72 -17.78
C LYS A 555 -5.33 -0.20 -17.04
N PRO A 556 -5.17 -0.44 -15.73
CA PRO A 556 -6.29 -0.95 -14.96
C PRO A 556 -7.41 0.06 -15.18
N ALA A 557 -8.47 -0.32 -15.89
CA ALA A 557 -9.72 0.39 -15.81
C ALA A 557 -10.19 0.22 -14.35
N SER A 558 -9.67 1.07 -13.46
CA SER A 558 -10.00 1.21 -12.05
C SER A 558 -9.84 -0.04 -11.15
N ARG A 559 -8.59 -0.41 -10.80
CA ARG A 559 -8.35 -0.79 -9.40
C ARG A 559 -8.01 0.52 -8.68
N PRO A 560 -9.01 1.27 -8.18
CA PRO A 560 -8.72 2.45 -7.38
C PRO A 560 -7.80 2.02 -6.24
N GLY A 561 -6.83 2.86 -5.94
CA GLY A 561 -5.91 2.55 -4.87
C GLY A 561 -4.64 1.83 -5.31
N TYR A 562 -4.36 1.74 -6.61
CA TYR A 562 -3.10 1.22 -7.14
C TYR A 562 -2.24 2.35 -7.71
N TRP A 563 -0.97 2.40 -7.31
CA TRP A 563 0.05 3.26 -7.90
C TRP A 563 1.30 2.46 -8.23
N LYS A 564 1.91 2.77 -9.37
CA LYS A 564 3.19 2.21 -9.82
C LYS A 564 3.93 3.27 -10.60
N GLY A 565 5.23 3.39 -10.34
CA GLY A 565 6.10 4.29 -11.05
C GLY A 565 7.52 4.26 -10.49
N PRO A 566 8.48 4.89 -11.17
CA PRO A 566 9.76 5.17 -10.57
C PRO A 566 9.55 6.12 -9.38
N VAL A 567 10.36 5.93 -8.35
CA VAL A 567 10.54 6.92 -7.29
C VAL A 567 12.01 7.27 -7.17
N LEU A 568 12.29 8.50 -6.78
CA LEU A 568 13.66 9.00 -6.60
C LEU A 568 13.72 9.69 -5.23
N ASP A 569 14.91 9.87 -4.69
CA ASP A 569 15.17 10.82 -3.60
C ASP A 569 15.98 11.97 -4.22
N ALA A 570 15.28 12.83 -4.96
CA ALA A 570 15.88 13.82 -5.84
C ALA A 570 16.61 14.91 -5.05
N ASP A 571 16.09 15.27 -3.88
CA ASP A 571 16.68 16.25 -2.99
C ASP A 571 17.53 15.65 -1.85
N SER A 572 17.59 14.31 -1.77
CA SER A 572 18.38 13.56 -0.79
C SER A 572 17.92 13.74 0.66
N ASN A 573 16.62 13.96 0.87
CA ASN A 573 15.99 14.15 2.18
C ASN A 573 15.47 12.85 2.83
N SER A 574 15.76 11.68 2.24
CA SER A 574 15.25 10.36 2.66
C SER A 574 13.74 10.15 2.47
N VAL A 575 13.06 11.02 1.72
CA VAL A 575 11.65 10.88 1.33
C VAL A 575 11.59 10.75 -0.18
N LEU A 576 10.93 9.71 -0.68
CA LEU A 576 10.92 9.44 -2.11
C LEU A 576 9.84 10.24 -2.84
N GLU A 577 10.17 10.84 -3.98
CA GLU A 577 9.22 11.51 -4.87
C GLU A 577 8.60 10.56 -5.90
N PHE A 578 7.28 10.60 -6.02
CA PHE A 578 6.47 9.80 -6.95
C PHE A 578 6.50 10.32 -8.40
N GLN A 579 6.85 11.60 -8.63
CA GLN A 579 7.01 12.19 -9.97
C GLN A 579 8.08 13.30 -9.97
N PRO A 580 9.08 13.24 -10.87
CA PRO A 580 10.02 14.35 -11.06
C PRO A 580 9.42 15.36 -12.05
N GLY A 581 8.49 16.22 -11.62
CA GLY A 581 8.11 17.43 -12.37
C GLY A 581 6.63 17.81 -12.33
N GLY A 582 6.34 19.10 -12.13
CA GLY A 582 5.01 19.70 -12.25
C GLY A 582 4.40 20.25 -10.95
N ALA A 583 4.89 19.84 -9.78
CA ALA A 583 4.40 20.36 -8.50
C ALA A 583 4.78 21.82 -8.22
N GLN A 584 3.92 22.52 -7.47
CA GLN A 584 4.19 23.88 -6.99
C GLN A 584 5.04 23.87 -5.73
N THR A 585 4.99 22.78 -4.96
CA THR A 585 5.74 22.61 -3.71
C THR A 585 6.43 21.26 -3.65
N ALA A 586 7.58 21.17 -2.97
CA ALA A 586 8.38 19.94 -2.90
C ALA A 586 7.58 18.74 -2.35
N TRP A 587 6.75 18.97 -1.34
CA TRP A 587 5.99 17.91 -0.68
C TRP A 587 4.88 17.27 -1.52
N GLU A 588 4.39 17.96 -2.56
CA GLU A 588 3.37 17.42 -3.47
C GLU A 588 3.90 16.27 -4.32
N ASN A 589 5.22 16.25 -4.58
CA ASN A 589 5.87 15.15 -5.28
C ASN A 589 6.17 13.96 -4.34
N GLU A 590 6.38 14.21 -3.04
CA GLU A 590 6.72 13.21 -2.02
C GLU A 590 5.53 12.39 -1.49
N ARG A 591 4.30 12.72 -1.94
CA ARG A 591 3.07 12.23 -1.30
C ARG A 591 1.99 11.82 -2.31
N LEU A 592 1.37 10.67 -2.06
CA LEU A 592 0.13 10.25 -2.72
C LEU A 592 -1.06 10.55 -1.82
N GLN A 593 -2.05 11.28 -2.31
CA GLN A 593 -3.28 11.53 -1.58
C GLN A 593 -4.19 10.30 -1.63
N ILE A 594 -4.78 9.93 -0.50
CA ILE A 594 -5.87 8.96 -0.43
C ILE A 594 -7.20 9.70 -0.57
N VAL A 595 -8.01 9.32 -1.56
CA VAL A 595 -9.29 9.96 -1.90
C VAL A 595 -10.42 8.92 -1.98
N LEU A 596 -11.68 9.34 -1.95
CA LEU A 596 -12.83 8.46 -2.17
C LEU A 596 -13.11 8.26 -3.68
N ARG A 597 -13.59 7.06 -4.06
CA ARG A 597 -13.67 6.61 -5.46
C ARG A 597 -14.61 7.40 -6.38
N GLU A 598 -15.75 7.95 -5.92
CA GLU A 598 -16.53 9.05 -6.55
C GLU A 598 -17.96 9.20 -5.97
N GLY A 599 -18.54 10.41 -6.07
CA GLY A 599 -19.98 10.68 -5.83
C GLY A 599 -20.32 11.80 -4.84
N ALA A 600 -19.36 12.30 -4.06
CA ALA A 600 -19.57 13.48 -3.25
C ALA A 600 -18.28 14.29 -3.16
N LYS A 601 -18.43 15.61 -3.10
CA LYS A 601 -17.43 16.65 -2.82
C LYS A 601 -16.75 16.50 -1.44
N LYS A 602 -16.46 15.28 -1.00
CA LYS A 602 -15.74 15.01 0.24
C LYS A 602 -14.27 14.82 -0.11
N GLU A 603 -13.48 15.87 0.10
CA GLU A 603 -12.02 15.77 0.16
C GLU A 603 -11.53 14.89 1.33
N LEU A 604 -12.43 14.52 2.25
CA LEU A 604 -12.12 13.83 3.50
C LEU A 604 -12.52 12.35 3.42
N VAL A 605 -11.61 11.48 3.85
CA VAL A 605 -11.86 10.06 4.08
C VAL A 605 -12.57 9.91 5.43
N PRO A 606 -13.69 9.17 5.52
CA PRO A 606 -14.45 9.02 6.76
C PRO A 606 -13.69 8.24 7.85
N ASP A 607 -14.13 8.40 9.09
CA ASP A 607 -13.59 7.71 10.25
C ASP A 607 -13.84 6.19 10.22
N GLN A 608 -13.11 5.47 11.07
CA GLN A 608 -13.22 4.01 11.28
C GLN A 608 -12.98 3.12 10.05
N LYS A 609 -12.67 3.68 8.88
CA LYS A 609 -12.23 2.89 7.72
C LYS A 609 -10.92 2.20 8.03
N ARG A 610 -10.85 0.90 7.74
CA ARG A 610 -9.59 0.15 7.75
C ARG A 610 -8.88 0.36 6.42
N ILE A 611 -7.61 0.73 6.50
CA ILE A 611 -6.74 0.89 5.35
C ILE A 611 -5.67 -0.18 5.43
N ARG A 612 -5.44 -0.86 4.31
CA ARG A 612 -4.28 -1.70 4.11
C ARG A 612 -3.52 -1.22 2.90
N VAL A 613 -2.24 -0.89 3.11
CA VAL A 613 -1.30 -0.47 2.08
C VAL A 613 -0.19 -1.49 1.97
N ARG A 614 0.15 -1.88 0.75
CA ARG A 614 1.30 -2.74 0.45
C ARG A 614 2.28 -1.99 -0.42
N LEU A 615 3.55 -1.97 0.00
CA LEU A 615 4.67 -1.50 -0.79
C LEU A 615 5.47 -2.71 -1.27
N ARG A 616 5.58 -2.91 -2.57
CA ARG A 616 6.41 -3.97 -3.16
C ARG A 616 7.53 -3.36 -3.98
N TRP A 617 8.76 -3.83 -3.83
CA TRP A 617 9.88 -3.37 -4.66
C TRP A 617 10.81 -4.53 -5.00
N ARG A 618 11.68 -4.28 -5.98
CA ARG A 618 12.65 -5.24 -6.50
C ARG A 618 14.06 -4.71 -6.29
N GLU A 619 14.98 -5.60 -5.97
CA GLU A 619 16.40 -5.32 -5.83
C GLU A 619 17.23 -6.35 -6.63
N PRO A 620 18.36 -5.94 -7.23
CA PRO A 620 19.33 -6.88 -7.78
C PRO A 620 20.01 -7.67 -6.66
N VAL A 621 20.38 -8.91 -6.95
CA VAL A 621 21.10 -9.78 -6.03
C VAL A 621 22.46 -10.11 -6.63
N ASP A 622 23.53 -9.86 -5.86
CA ASP A 622 24.87 -10.30 -6.21
C ASP A 622 24.96 -11.82 -6.05
N SER A 623 25.30 -12.51 -7.13
CA SER A 623 25.46 -13.97 -7.17
C SER A 623 26.48 -14.51 -6.15
N LEU A 624 27.53 -13.75 -5.80
CA LEU A 624 28.53 -14.15 -4.82
C LEU A 624 27.96 -14.05 -3.40
N VAL A 625 27.24 -12.96 -3.10
CA VAL A 625 26.54 -12.78 -1.82
C VAL A 625 25.46 -13.85 -1.66
N PHE A 626 24.74 -14.16 -2.74
CA PHE A 626 23.74 -15.23 -2.77
C PHE A 626 24.35 -16.60 -2.49
N ALA A 627 25.51 -16.92 -3.06
CA ALA A 627 26.20 -18.18 -2.80
C ALA A 627 26.69 -18.26 -1.35
N ALA A 628 27.26 -17.18 -0.83
CA ALA A 628 27.77 -17.09 0.53
C ALA A 628 26.66 -17.21 1.60
N SER A 629 25.44 -16.75 1.29
CA SER A 629 24.29 -16.87 2.19
C SER A 629 23.57 -18.22 2.13
N GLY A 630 24.14 -19.22 1.44
CA GLY A 630 23.50 -20.52 1.24
C GLY A 630 22.26 -20.44 0.34
N GLY A 631 22.24 -19.48 -0.59
CA GLY A 631 21.13 -19.26 -1.53
C GLY A 631 19.91 -18.59 -0.89
N LYS A 632 20.11 -17.73 0.11
CA LYS A 632 19.03 -17.03 0.81
C LYS A 632 19.23 -15.53 0.79
N VAL A 633 18.19 -14.81 0.38
CA VAL A 633 18.09 -13.35 0.55
C VAL A 633 16.95 -13.09 1.52
N THR A 634 17.25 -12.58 2.70
CA THR A 634 16.25 -12.36 3.76
C THR A 634 16.05 -10.90 4.11
N THR A 635 17.03 -10.04 3.80
CA THR A 635 16.96 -8.62 4.13
C THR A 635 17.20 -7.76 2.91
N PRO A 636 16.42 -6.69 2.71
CA PRO A 636 16.64 -5.77 1.60
C PRO A 636 17.91 -4.93 1.82
N GLN A 637 18.48 -4.46 0.72
CA GLN A 637 19.54 -3.46 0.68
C GLN A 637 18.97 -2.07 0.98
N ALA A 638 17.82 -1.74 0.37
CA ALA A 638 17.10 -0.50 0.63
C ALA A 638 16.10 -0.68 1.78
N SER A 639 16.09 0.26 2.73
CA SER A 639 15.07 0.30 3.77
C SER A 639 13.97 1.26 3.37
N PHE A 640 12.83 0.71 2.93
CA PHE A 640 11.62 1.49 2.69
C PHE A 640 10.60 1.33 3.81
N ASN A 641 10.15 2.47 4.32
CA ASN A 641 9.07 2.54 5.29
C ASN A 641 7.90 3.32 4.70
N LEU A 642 6.71 2.72 4.73
CA LEU A 642 5.49 3.44 4.40
C LEU A 642 5.05 4.23 5.64
N VAL A 643 4.71 5.49 5.42
CA VAL A 643 4.13 6.35 6.45
C VAL A 643 2.79 6.89 5.96
N LEU A 644 1.75 6.63 6.75
CA LEU A 644 0.45 7.26 6.57
C LEU A 644 0.42 8.56 7.37
N LEU A 645 0.11 9.64 6.68
CA LEU A 645 0.06 11.00 7.17
C LEU A 645 -1.38 11.51 7.13
N LYS A 646 -1.80 12.23 8.17
CA LYS A 646 -3.03 13.03 8.16
C LYS A 646 -2.66 14.50 8.06
N LYS A 647 -3.23 15.22 7.11
CA LYS A 647 -3.08 16.68 7.05
C LYS A 647 -3.93 17.30 8.15
N GLY A 648 -3.31 18.15 8.98
CA GLY A 648 -4.00 18.85 10.05
C GLY A 648 -5.07 19.78 9.50
N ASP A 649 -6.10 20.05 10.29
CA ASP A 649 -7.01 21.17 10.02
C ASP A 649 -6.20 22.47 10.06
N LYS A 650 -6.56 23.44 9.21
CA LYS A 650 -5.88 24.76 9.18
C LYS A 650 -6.14 25.51 10.48
N LEU A 651 -5.37 25.18 11.52
CA LEU A 651 -5.30 25.98 12.73
C LEU A 651 -4.57 27.30 12.40
N PRO A 652 -4.79 28.39 13.18
CA PRO A 652 -4.16 29.69 12.94
C PRO A 652 -2.62 29.65 12.92
N PHE A 653 -2.03 28.53 13.33
CA PHE A 653 -0.61 28.29 13.52
C PHE A 653 0.04 27.33 12.52
N SER A 654 -0.75 26.56 11.75
CA SER A 654 -0.25 25.45 10.92
C SER A 654 0.12 25.88 9.50
N ARG A 655 1.28 25.42 8.99
CA ARG A 655 1.66 25.54 7.58
C ARG A 655 0.96 24.50 6.72
N ASP A 656 0.77 24.81 5.43
CA ASP A 656 0.10 23.92 4.47
C ASP A 656 0.81 22.57 4.24
N ASP A 657 2.07 22.47 4.67
CA ASP A 657 2.94 21.30 4.56
C ASP A 657 3.09 20.52 5.88
N GLU A 658 2.25 20.79 6.90
CA GLU A 658 2.27 20.08 8.17
C GLU A 658 1.35 18.86 8.16
N PHE A 659 1.94 17.73 8.56
CA PHE A 659 1.27 16.44 8.61
C PHE A 659 1.53 15.77 9.95
N ALA A 660 0.51 15.07 10.45
CA ALA A 660 0.62 14.21 11.61
C ALA A 660 0.79 12.75 11.13
N PRO A 661 1.85 12.04 11.56
CA PRO A 661 1.96 10.61 11.30
C PRO A 661 0.87 9.86 12.06
N ILE A 662 0.12 9.05 11.33
CA ILE A 662 -0.98 8.22 11.86
C ILE A 662 -0.53 6.78 12.07
N GLY A 663 0.33 6.31 11.19
CA GLY A 663 0.97 5.01 11.33
C GLY A 663 2.10 4.86 10.33
N GLU A 664 3.01 3.97 10.66
CA GLU A 664 4.13 3.60 9.80
C GLU A 664 4.29 2.09 9.81
N THR A 665 4.97 1.58 8.81
CA THR A 665 5.34 0.18 8.77
C THR A 665 6.31 -0.14 9.90
N GLY A 666 5.87 -0.94 10.88
CA GLY A 666 6.67 -1.30 12.06
C GLY A 666 7.35 -2.66 11.97
N THR A 667 7.51 -3.27 10.79
CA THR A 667 8.11 -4.60 10.64
C THR A 667 9.32 -4.59 9.71
N VAL A 668 10.08 -5.68 9.68
CA VAL A 668 11.06 -5.88 8.59
C VAL A 668 10.28 -6.25 7.32
N PRO A 669 10.65 -5.72 6.15
CA PRO A 669 10.06 -6.14 4.88
C PRO A 669 10.18 -7.65 4.64
N PHE A 670 9.14 -8.24 4.07
CA PHE A 670 9.10 -9.67 3.75
C PHE A 670 9.79 -9.91 2.41
N CYS A 671 10.75 -10.83 2.34
CA CYS A 671 11.22 -11.34 1.06
C CYS A 671 10.18 -12.30 0.48
N ILE A 672 9.45 -11.87 -0.54
CA ILE A 672 8.39 -12.66 -1.18
C ILE A 672 8.85 -13.37 -2.45
N TYR A 673 10.06 -13.10 -2.94
CA TYR A 673 10.69 -13.85 -4.02
C TYR A 673 12.18 -13.56 -4.03
N HIS A 674 13.01 -14.55 -4.35
CA HIS A 674 14.40 -14.32 -4.69
C HIS A 674 14.91 -15.34 -5.71
N SER A 675 15.95 -14.93 -6.43
CA SER A 675 16.71 -15.74 -7.35
C SER A 675 18.19 -15.34 -7.27
N LYS A 676 19.04 -15.99 -8.08
CA LYS A 676 20.47 -15.65 -8.18
C LYS A 676 20.74 -14.21 -8.63
N THR A 677 19.75 -13.52 -9.21
CA THR A 677 19.93 -12.19 -9.83
C THR A 677 19.01 -11.11 -9.27
N LEU A 678 17.93 -11.47 -8.58
CA LEU A 678 16.98 -10.48 -8.05
C LEU A 678 16.25 -10.98 -6.80
N ALA A 679 15.82 -10.05 -5.96
CA ALA A 679 14.91 -10.28 -4.85
C ALA A 679 13.74 -9.30 -4.92
N VAL A 680 12.58 -9.72 -4.43
CA VAL A 680 11.36 -8.92 -4.34
C VAL A 680 10.95 -8.88 -2.88
N PHE A 681 10.78 -7.67 -2.38
CA PHE A 681 10.38 -7.40 -1.01
C PHE A 681 9.02 -6.77 -0.97
N GLU A 682 8.28 -7.04 0.10
CA GLU A 682 6.97 -6.48 0.35
C GLU A 682 6.86 -5.96 1.78
N HIS A 683 6.24 -4.80 1.97
CA HIS A 683 6.01 -4.18 3.27
C HIS A 683 4.54 -3.80 3.43
N TRP A 684 3.96 -4.11 4.59
CA TRP A 684 2.53 -3.98 4.86
C TRP A 684 2.27 -2.93 5.93
N LEU A 685 1.40 -1.98 5.63
CA LEU A 685 0.78 -1.08 6.59
C LEU A 685 -0.70 -1.43 6.70
N ASP A 686 -1.18 -1.83 7.87
CA ASP A 686 -2.60 -2.08 8.10
C ASP A 686 -3.03 -1.37 9.39
N LEU A 687 -3.95 -0.43 9.27
CA LEU A 687 -4.44 0.34 10.41
C LEU A 687 -5.87 0.83 10.20
N GLN A 688 -6.56 1.04 11.33
CA GLN A 688 -7.85 1.73 11.35
C GLN A 688 -7.62 3.24 11.43
N LEU A 689 -8.29 3.99 10.56
CA LEU A 689 -8.18 5.44 10.54
C LEU A 689 -8.74 6.05 11.85
N PRO A 690 -8.01 6.95 12.50
CA PRO A 690 -8.39 7.50 13.80
C PRO A 690 -9.55 8.51 13.74
N GLY A 691 -9.93 8.99 12.55
CA GLY A 691 -11.02 9.95 12.38
C GLY A 691 -11.22 10.36 10.92
N GLU A 692 -12.17 11.24 10.64
CA GLU A 692 -12.34 11.82 9.31
C GLU A 692 -11.15 12.77 9.00
N GLY A 693 -10.68 12.83 7.74
CA GLY A 693 -9.59 13.72 7.35
C GLY A 693 -8.99 13.52 5.96
N LYS A 694 -8.03 14.37 5.58
CA LYS A 694 -7.21 14.18 4.37
C LYS A 694 -5.99 13.33 4.71
N TYR A 695 -5.85 12.19 4.04
CA TYR A 695 -4.77 11.25 4.28
C TYR A 695 -3.82 11.18 3.09
N TYR A 696 -2.54 10.97 3.40
CA TYR A 696 -1.47 10.92 2.41
C TYR A 696 -0.52 9.77 2.73
N LEU A 697 0.02 9.14 1.70
CA LEU A 697 1.09 8.16 1.80
C LEU A 697 2.40 8.77 1.40
N SER A 698 3.45 8.48 2.17
CA SER A 698 4.82 8.82 1.85
C SER A 698 5.69 7.59 2.01
N ILE A 699 6.75 7.48 1.21
CA ILE A 699 7.74 6.41 1.28
C ILE A 699 9.03 7.04 1.80
N LEU A 700 9.45 6.63 3.00
CA LEU A 700 10.76 6.97 3.52
C LEU A 700 11.78 5.95 3.00
N GLY A 701 12.90 6.41 2.45
CA GLY A 701 13.99 5.59 1.95
C GLY A 701 15.30 5.88 2.67
N GLN A 702 15.92 4.85 3.27
CA GLN A 702 17.27 4.93 3.80
C GLN A 702 18.08 3.70 3.37
N ASP A 703 19.31 3.91 2.91
CA ASP A 703 20.24 2.80 2.71
C ASP A 703 20.82 2.36 4.05
N LYS A 704 21.22 1.09 4.16
CA LYS A 704 21.89 0.53 5.36
C LYS A 704 23.23 1.23 5.71
N GLY A 705 23.69 2.19 4.92
CA GLY A 705 24.83 3.06 5.19
C GLY A 705 24.49 4.50 5.64
N GLY A 706 23.21 4.83 5.86
CA GLY A 706 22.80 6.17 6.33
C GLY A 706 22.80 7.28 5.26
N GLU A 707 23.40 7.04 4.10
CA GLU A 707 23.30 7.88 2.93
C GLU A 707 22.54 7.14 1.84
N PHE A 708 21.38 7.68 1.42
CA PHE A 708 20.86 7.43 0.07
C PHE A 708 21.86 8.09 -0.87
N HIS A 709 23.02 7.47 -1.07
CA HIS A 709 23.85 7.84 -2.18
C HIS A 709 22.98 7.55 -3.38
N GLY A 710 22.69 8.57 -4.19
CA GLY A 710 22.15 8.37 -5.52
C GLY A 710 22.96 7.37 -6.37
N SER A 711 23.99 6.69 -5.85
CA SER A 711 24.67 5.51 -6.40
C SER A 711 23.74 4.32 -6.68
N LEU A 712 22.70 4.03 -5.90
CA LEU A 712 21.78 2.93 -6.25
C LEU A 712 21.03 3.23 -7.57
N LEU A 713 20.73 4.50 -7.83
CA LEU A 713 20.10 4.93 -9.09
C LEU A 713 21.11 5.37 -10.18
N ARG A 714 22.31 5.83 -9.81
CA ARG A 714 23.38 6.27 -10.73
C ARG A 714 24.19 5.10 -11.27
N GLN A 715 24.36 4.03 -10.49
CA GLN A 715 24.75 2.75 -11.04
C GLN A 715 23.49 2.22 -11.73
N ARG A 716 23.48 2.18 -13.06
CA ARG A 716 22.41 1.62 -13.91
C ARG A 716 22.10 0.13 -13.65
N GLN A 717 22.44 -0.41 -12.49
CA GLN A 717 22.31 -1.80 -12.08
C GLN A 717 21.18 -2.02 -11.05
N THR A 718 20.77 -1.01 -10.27
CA THR A 718 19.72 -1.19 -9.25
C THR A 718 18.42 -0.49 -9.65
N GLU A 719 17.51 -1.28 -10.20
CA GLU A 719 16.17 -0.84 -10.61
C GLU A 719 15.14 -1.10 -9.51
N ILE A 720 14.87 -0.08 -8.69
CA ILE A 720 13.81 -0.11 -7.67
C ILE A 720 12.53 0.48 -8.25
N TYR A 721 11.51 -0.36 -8.40
CA TYR A 721 10.18 0.04 -8.88
C TYR A 721 9.16 -0.30 -7.81
N PRO A 722 8.85 0.64 -6.90
CA PRO A 722 7.84 0.41 -5.90
C PRO A 722 6.44 0.37 -6.49
N GLU A 723 5.61 -0.51 -5.95
CA GLU A 723 4.19 -0.59 -6.21
C GLU A 723 3.45 -0.37 -4.90
N VAL A 724 2.46 0.53 -4.91
CA VAL A 724 1.61 0.82 -3.77
C VAL A 724 0.20 0.33 -4.05
N PHE A 725 -0.30 -0.57 -3.20
CA PHE A 725 -1.65 -1.13 -3.30
C PHE A 725 -2.47 -0.76 -2.08
N LEU A 726 -3.69 -0.28 -2.27
CA LEU A 726 -4.68 0.00 -1.24
C LEU A 726 -5.83 -1.01 -1.37
N ASP A 727 -6.06 -1.82 -0.34
CA ASP A 727 -7.09 -2.89 -0.41
C ASP A 727 -8.53 -2.36 -0.27
N ASN A 728 -8.71 -1.12 0.22
CA ASN A 728 -10.04 -0.56 0.45
C ASN A 728 -10.63 0.02 -0.84
N GLN A 729 -11.67 -0.63 -1.36
CA GLN A 729 -12.25 -0.34 -2.67
C GLN A 729 -13.06 0.94 -2.75
N ASP A 730 -13.45 1.50 -1.61
CA ASP A 730 -14.08 2.82 -1.53
C ASP A 730 -13.05 3.94 -1.73
N LEU A 731 -11.76 3.62 -1.65
CA LEU A 731 -10.66 4.56 -1.67
C LEU A 731 -9.78 4.41 -2.91
N ALA A 732 -9.15 5.51 -3.32
CA ALA A 732 -8.22 5.61 -4.43
C ALA A 732 -6.95 6.36 -4.03
N LEU A 733 -5.87 6.16 -4.82
CA LEU A 733 -4.63 6.92 -4.72
C LEU A 733 -4.60 7.95 -5.84
N GLN A 734 -4.24 9.19 -5.50
CA GLN A 734 -4.15 10.31 -6.43
C GLN A 734 -2.80 11.04 -6.25
N GLY A 735 -2.07 11.23 -7.35
CA GLY A 735 -0.89 12.09 -7.37
C GLY A 735 -1.31 13.57 -7.43
N LEU A 736 -0.64 14.43 -6.67
CA LEU A 736 -0.99 15.84 -6.57
C LEU A 736 -0.51 16.66 -7.79
N GLY A 737 0.55 16.22 -8.48
CA GLY A 737 1.18 16.92 -9.61
C GLY A 737 0.51 16.74 -10.97
N SER A 738 -0.52 15.90 -11.10
CA SER A 738 -1.18 15.56 -12.37
C SER A 738 -2.53 16.26 -12.55
N LYS A 739 -2.55 17.60 -12.49
CA LYS A 739 -3.70 18.38 -12.95
C LYS A 739 -3.65 18.61 -14.45
#